data_AF-A0A517X1E5-F1
#
_entry.id   AF-A0A517X1E5-F1
#
_cell.length_a   1.000
_cell.length_b   1.000
_cell.length_c   1.000
_cell.angle_alpha   90.00
_cell.angle_beta   90.00
_cell.angle_gamma   90.00
#
_symmetry.space_group_name_H-M   'P 1'
#
loop_
_entity.id
_entity.type
_entity.pdbx_description
1 polymer ?
#
loop_
_entity_poly.entity_id
_entity_poly.type
_entity_poly.pdbx_seq_one_letter_code
_entity_poly.pdbx_strand_id
1 'polypeptide(L)'
;MADNQAVWGIEIGQAGLKAIRLRYAEAADQVIAVAFDYIPHPKILSQPDAVPDELISQALETFLSRNEIKGDLIAISVPGQASLARFIQLPPVQSNRVPEIVKYEAKQQIPFALEDVIWDYQPLGGGVEESGYMLDAEVGIFAMKRDQVLQTLQPFVDRKLEVELIQIAPLGLYNTLCYDSLGMRVGQDYEGNPEESSIVVDMGADSTTLMVTNGSKIWIRNVPIGGNHFTRALTKEMKLTFAKAEHLKCNATRSEDPRAVFQALRPVFNDYVAEIQRSIGYFSSVNRDAKISKVYGTGNGFKLAGLQKFLQQNLQYEVERLDDFQALVGDAVLNEPLFQDNILTFTVPYGIALQALQQTSIRTSLLPPEIATARKIRRKKPWAVVTAAALLVGLCISAVGYSNVANSVSTERFGSAEGKVKNLTTQVSGYKSSYDSAESEFTSLIETGNKLVWNLETRDDWLEVFKAINECLPRDIGDELDNEKIEQSKRIKLPGITVKHYADLNEWFEKLPKQAKSIMLKEDQDKAPEGEGFVFTLHGLHYHHDESKPTTDIGALYVHETLLKNLQSWTVKNPNSPMVDVRKMGISHAIILSDERSPFEFYPKGRPRGMQPGGEGGAFARGGFGGFGARGGVGGVLPGEDAIGIPGGGLGGVGRPRPGRNRVEKEVKPMRIHQTKFTLEFVWKPIPVLERLETQPESSSSEGEETAEAG
;
A
#
# COMPACT_ATOMS: atom_id res chain seq x y z
N MET A 1 23.26 -20.49 -14.36
CA MET A 1 23.62 -19.94 -13.04
C MET A 1 23.02 -20.85 -11.97
N ALA A 2 23.71 -21.95 -11.66
CA ALA A 2 23.35 -22.89 -10.59
C ALA A 2 24.52 -23.12 -9.60
N ASP A 3 25.64 -22.45 -9.85
CA ASP A 3 27.01 -22.82 -9.46
C ASP A 3 27.38 -22.38 -8.02
N ASN A 4 26.39 -22.15 -7.15
CA ASN A 4 26.63 -21.51 -5.85
C ASN A 4 25.58 -21.82 -4.76
N GLN A 5 24.81 -22.90 -4.88
CA GLN A 5 23.89 -23.32 -3.81
C GLN A 5 24.67 -24.00 -2.67
N ALA A 6 24.75 -23.32 -1.52
CA ALA A 6 25.35 -23.87 -0.31
C ALA A 6 24.32 -24.67 0.52
N VAL A 7 24.82 -25.46 1.45
CA VAL A 7 24.03 -26.36 2.30
C VAL A 7 24.46 -26.21 3.75
N TRP A 8 23.50 -25.98 4.64
CA TRP A 8 23.69 -26.11 6.08
C TRP A 8 23.35 -27.53 6.53
N GLY A 9 24.33 -28.26 7.04
CA GLY A 9 24.10 -29.46 7.84
C GLY A 9 23.95 -29.06 9.30
N ILE A 10 22.82 -29.37 9.91
CA ILE A 10 22.47 -28.97 11.28
C ILE A 10 22.15 -30.21 12.12
N GLU A 11 22.82 -30.34 13.26
CA GLU A 11 22.50 -31.34 14.27
C GLU A 11 22.05 -30.65 15.56
N ILE A 12 20.85 -30.98 16.04
CA ILE A 12 20.37 -30.59 17.37
C ILE A 12 20.73 -31.71 18.33
N GLY A 13 21.90 -31.61 18.96
CA GLY A 13 22.39 -32.59 19.93
C GLY A 13 21.98 -32.27 21.36
N GLN A 14 21.99 -33.28 22.23
CA GLN A 14 21.65 -33.16 23.66
C GLN A 14 22.40 -32.05 24.42
N ALA A 15 23.61 -31.68 23.99
CA ALA A 15 24.44 -30.64 24.63
C ALA A 15 24.51 -29.32 23.83
N GLY A 16 23.96 -29.26 22.61
CA GLY A 16 24.03 -28.08 21.77
C GLY A 16 23.67 -28.34 20.30
N LEU A 17 23.26 -27.27 19.63
CA LEU A 17 23.10 -27.21 18.17
C LEU A 17 24.48 -27.03 17.55
N LYS A 18 24.83 -27.85 16.55
CA LYS A 18 26.03 -27.69 15.73
C LYS A 18 25.63 -27.59 14.26
N ALA A 19 26.20 -26.64 13.55
CA ALA A 19 25.89 -26.39 12.16
C ALA A 19 27.16 -26.16 11.34
N ILE A 20 27.25 -26.74 10.15
CA ILE A 20 28.33 -26.47 9.18
C ILE A 20 27.72 -26.12 7.82
N ARG A 21 28.23 -25.06 7.20
CA ARG A 21 27.82 -24.59 5.87
C ARG A 21 28.84 -25.02 4.85
N LEU A 22 28.44 -25.91 3.94
CA LEU A 22 29.27 -26.40 2.86
C LEU A 22 28.84 -25.81 1.52
N ARG A 23 29.79 -25.64 0.62
CA ARG A 23 29.54 -25.40 -0.81
C ARG A 23 30.46 -26.30 -1.63
N TYR A 24 29.92 -26.94 -2.65
CA TYR A 24 30.73 -27.66 -3.63
C TYR A 24 31.20 -26.69 -4.73
N ALA A 25 32.50 -26.70 -5.02
CA ALA A 25 33.13 -25.92 -6.08
C ALA A 25 33.48 -26.85 -7.25
N GLU A 26 32.52 -27.02 -8.17
CA GLU A 26 32.59 -27.97 -9.29
C GLU A 26 33.85 -27.79 -10.16
N ALA A 27 34.29 -26.56 -10.40
CA ALA A 27 35.50 -26.27 -11.18
C ALA A 27 36.82 -26.71 -10.50
N ALA A 28 36.80 -27.03 -9.21
CA ALA A 28 37.95 -27.48 -8.43
C ALA A 28 37.79 -28.91 -7.86
N ASP A 29 36.64 -29.56 -8.08
CA ASP A 29 36.23 -30.83 -7.45
C ASP A 29 36.45 -30.85 -5.92
N GLN A 30 36.04 -29.77 -5.25
CA GLN A 30 36.30 -29.57 -3.82
C GLN A 30 35.05 -29.13 -3.05
N VAL A 31 34.88 -29.67 -1.84
CA VAL A 31 33.90 -29.19 -0.87
C VAL A 31 34.57 -28.16 0.04
N ILE A 32 33.95 -26.99 0.12
CA ILE A 32 34.45 -25.84 0.87
C ILE A 32 33.56 -25.59 2.09
N ALA A 33 34.14 -25.57 3.28
CA ALA A 33 33.53 -25.01 4.49
C ALA A 33 33.46 -23.48 4.38
N VAL A 34 32.25 -22.94 4.33
CA VAL A 34 31.98 -21.49 4.15
C VAL A 34 31.67 -20.80 5.47
N ALA A 35 31.03 -21.52 6.41
CA ALA A 35 30.70 -21.04 7.75
C ALA A 35 30.45 -22.24 8.68
N PHE A 36 30.41 -21.99 9.98
CA PHE A 36 29.98 -22.95 11.00
C PHE A 36 29.31 -22.18 12.15
N ASP A 37 28.57 -22.89 13.01
CA ASP A 37 28.12 -22.37 14.30
C ASP A 37 28.06 -23.51 15.32
N TYR A 38 28.40 -23.19 16.57
CA TYR A 38 28.24 -24.09 17.71
C TYR A 38 27.56 -23.34 18.85
N ILE A 39 26.36 -23.79 19.19
CA ILE A 39 25.49 -23.15 20.18
C ILE A 39 25.22 -24.16 21.29
N PRO A 40 26.05 -24.15 22.36
CA PRO A 40 25.85 -25.04 23.50
C PRO A 40 24.52 -24.70 24.19
N HIS A 41 23.78 -25.73 24.59
CA HIS A 41 22.58 -25.51 25.40
C HIS A 41 22.98 -25.16 26.85
N PRO A 42 22.31 -24.19 27.51
CA PRO A 42 22.54 -23.86 28.91
C PRO A 42 22.47 -25.05 29.88
N LYS A 43 21.70 -26.09 29.52
CA LYS A 43 21.63 -27.39 30.18
C LYS A 43 21.58 -28.48 29.11
N ILE A 44 22.04 -29.69 29.46
CA ILE A 44 21.85 -30.87 28.59
C ILE A 44 20.35 -31.19 28.56
N LEU A 45 19.78 -31.41 27.38
CA LEU A 45 18.32 -31.51 27.19
C LEU A 45 17.70 -32.70 27.96
N SER A 46 18.47 -33.76 28.22
CA SER A 46 18.06 -34.92 29.04
C SER A 46 18.21 -34.73 30.56
N GLN A 47 18.49 -33.52 31.06
CA GLN A 47 18.44 -33.20 32.49
C GLN A 47 16.96 -33.08 32.97
N PRO A 48 16.60 -33.53 34.19
CA PRO A 48 15.22 -33.51 34.68
C PRO A 48 14.58 -32.12 34.80
N ASP A 49 15.38 -31.06 34.87
CA ASP A 49 14.99 -29.66 35.00
C ASP A 49 15.32 -28.83 33.73
N ALA A 50 15.53 -29.52 32.60
CA ALA A 50 15.58 -28.91 31.28
C ALA A 50 14.19 -28.93 30.62
N VAL A 51 13.89 -27.89 29.83
CA VAL A 51 12.70 -27.83 28.97
C VAL A 51 13.21 -27.89 27.53
N PRO A 52 13.22 -29.07 26.87
CA PRO A 52 13.94 -29.24 25.60
C PRO A 52 13.46 -28.29 24.51
N ASP A 53 12.15 -28.13 24.35
CA ASP A 53 11.56 -27.31 23.29
C ASP A 53 11.98 -25.84 23.41
N GLU A 54 12.05 -25.29 24.63
CA GLU A 54 12.54 -23.92 24.88
C GLU A 54 14.03 -23.77 24.56
N LEU A 55 14.86 -24.72 24.99
CA LEU A 55 16.32 -24.68 24.79
C LEU A 55 16.72 -24.87 23.33
N ILE A 56 15.99 -25.72 22.59
CA ILE A 56 16.13 -25.90 21.15
C ILE A 56 15.66 -24.62 20.42
N SER A 57 14.55 -24.04 20.85
CA SER A 57 14.00 -22.79 20.31
C SER A 57 15.01 -21.64 20.44
N GLN A 58 15.58 -21.42 21.63
CA GLN A 58 16.61 -20.40 21.88
C GLN A 58 17.89 -20.65 21.08
N ALA A 59 18.33 -21.90 20.95
CA ALA A 59 19.52 -22.24 20.17
C ALA A 59 19.31 -21.96 18.67
N LEU A 60 18.15 -22.31 18.12
CA LEU A 60 17.84 -22.09 16.70
C LEU A 60 17.57 -20.61 16.40
N GLU A 61 17.05 -19.83 17.34
CA GLU A 61 16.99 -18.36 17.24
C GLU A 61 18.39 -17.72 17.26
N THR A 62 19.28 -18.21 18.13
CA THR A 62 20.69 -17.78 18.16
C THR A 62 21.39 -18.10 16.83
N PHE A 63 21.15 -19.28 16.25
CA PHE A 63 21.68 -19.66 14.94
C PHE A 63 21.23 -18.70 13.83
N LEU A 64 19.93 -18.38 13.78
CA LEU A 64 19.37 -17.48 12.76
C LEU A 64 19.77 -16.01 12.93
N SER A 65 20.11 -15.56 14.14
CA SER A 65 20.63 -14.20 14.34
C SER A 65 22.11 -14.04 13.95
N ARG A 66 22.85 -15.15 13.87
CA ARG A 66 24.27 -15.19 13.46
C ARG A 66 24.49 -15.47 11.97
N ASN A 67 23.58 -16.19 11.32
CA ASN A 67 23.81 -16.78 10.00
C ASN A 67 22.73 -16.39 8.97
N GLU A 68 23.16 -15.93 7.79
CA GLU A 68 22.26 -15.83 6.63
C GLU A 68 22.09 -17.21 5.98
N ILE A 69 20.86 -17.69 5.96
CA ILE A 69 20.44 -19.00 5.43
C ILE A 69 19.67 -18.90 4.10
N LYS A 70 19.50 -17.69 3.56
CA LYS A 70 18.58 -17.43 2.46
C LYS A 70 19.17 -17.93 1.13
N GLY A 71 18.53 -18.95 0.55
CA GLY A 71 18.95 -19.57 -0.72
C GLY A 71 19.75 -20.86 -0.53
N ASP A 72 20.20 -21.13 0.69
CA ASP A 72 20.85 -22.38 1.07
C ASP A 72 19.81 -23.50 1.24
N LEU A 73 20.26 -24.75 1.13
CA LEU A 73 19.49 -25.92 1.56
C LEU A 73 19.79 -26.22 3.02
N ILE A 74 18.82 -26.80 3.74
CA ILE A 74 18.99 -27.21 5.13
C ILE A 74 18.86 -28.74 5.21
N ALA A 75 19.92 -29.40 5.67
CA ALA A 75 19.95 -30.81 6.02
C ALA A 75 19.98 -30.95 7.55
N ILE A 76 19.19 -31.86 8.12
CA ILE A 76 19.16 -32.12 9.56
C ILE A 76 19.41 -33.58 9.90
N SER A 77 20.12 -33.85 11.00
CA SER A 77 20.25 -35.21 11.54
C SER A 77 19.17 -35.53 12.58
N VAL A 78 18.79 -36.81 12.67
CA VAL A 78 18.07 -37.40 13.81
C VAL A 78 18.96 -38.41 14.54
N PRO A 79 18.86 -38.55 15.88
CA PRO A 79 19.65 -39.53 16.61
C PRO A 79 19.37 -40.96 16.14
N GLY A 80 20.42 -41.76 15.96
CA GLY A 80 20.31 -43.15 15.48
C GLY A 80 19.42 -44.06 16.35
N GLN A 81 19.12 -43.66 17.60
CA GLN A 81 18.21 -44.36 18.50
C GLN A 81 16.73 -44.12 18.23
N ALA A 82 16.37 -43.00 17.58
CA ALA A 82 14.99 -42.72 17.18
C ALA A 82 14.60 -43.43 15.87
N SER A 83 15.60 -43.92 15.13
CA SER A 83 15.43 -44.64 13.87
C SER A 83 15.65 -46.15 14.01
N LEU A 84 14.93 -46.92 13.19
CA LEU A 84 15.25 -48.30 12.85
C LEU A 84 16.20 -48.31 11.65
N ALA A 85 17.29 -49.09 11.75
CA ALA A 85 18.09 -49.51 10.60
C ALA A 85 18.04 -51.05 10.50
N ARG A 86 17.79 -51.57 9.30
CA ARG A 86 17.78 -53.01 9.00
C ARG A 86 18.47 -53.24 7.67
N PHE A 87 19.39 -54.19 7.63
CA PHE A 87 20.09 -54.59 6.42
C PHE A 87 19.58 -55.96 6.01
N ILE A 88 19.15 -56.08 4.75
CA ILE A 88 18.57 -57.31 4.19
C ILE A 88 19.28 -57.66 2.89
N GLN A 89 19.43 -58.95 2.62
CA GLN A 89 19.82 -59.45 1.31
C GLN A 89 18.56 -59.73 0.50
N LEU A 90 18.49 -59.19 -0.71
CA LEU A 90 17.40 -59.46 -1.64
C LEU A 90 17.68 -60.77 -2.41
N PRO A 91 16.64 -61.57 -2.70
CA PRO A 91 16.77 -62.66 -3.65
C PRO A 91 17.06 -62.10 -5.06
N PRO A 92 17.66 -62.90 -5.97
CA PRO A 92 17.88 -62.52 -7.37
C PRO A 92 16.65 -61.89 -8.03
N VAL A 93 16.75 -60.61 -8.39
CA VAL A 93 15.62 -59.80 -8.87
C VAL A 93 16.04 -58.91 -10.03
N GLN A 94 15.15 -58.70 -10.98
CA GLN A 94 15.34 -57.72 -12.06
C GLN A 94 15.47 -56.31 -11.47
N SER A 95 16.44 -55.52 -11.93
CA SER A 95 16.79 -54.21 -11.36
C SER A 95 15.59 -53.24 -11.26
N ASN A 96 14.61 -53.36 -12.17
CA ASN A 96 13.36 -52.59 -12.17
C ASN A 96 12.32 -53.01 -11.11
N ARG A 97 12.40 -54.23 -10.55
CA ARG A 97 11.48 -54.77 -9.53
C ARG A 97 12.02 -54.67 -8.09
N VAL A 98 13.27 -54.25 -7.91
CA VAL A 98 13.86 -53.98 -6.59
C VAL A 98 12.92 -53.15 -5.69
N PRO A 99 12.28 -52.05 -6.14
CA PRO A 99 11.40 -51.26 -5.28
C PRO A 99 10.16 -52.02 -4.77
N GLU A 100 9.65 -52.98 -5.54
CA GLU A 100 8.48 -53.79 -5.18
C GLU A 100 8.83 -54.81 -4.10
N ILE A 101 9.97 -55.50 -4.26
CA ILE A 101 10.46 -56.47 -3.27
C ILE A 101 10.88 -55.76 -1.98
N VAL A 102 11.61 -54.64 -2.06
CA VAL A 102 11.99 -53.87 -0.86
C VAL A 102 10.77 -53.39 -0.08
N LYS A 103 9.68 -53.01 -0.76
CA LYS A 103 8.41 -52.66 -0.09
C LYS A 103 7.75 -53.85 0.61
N TYR A 104 7.86 -55.05 0.05
CA TYR A 104 7.37 -56.28 0.68
C TYR A 104 8.20 -56.64 1.93
N GLU A 105 9.52 -56.59 1.81
CA GLU A 105 10.45 -56.85 2.93
C GLU A 105 10.34 -55.79 4.03
N ALA A 106 10.23 -54.50 3.70
CA ALA A 106 10.03 -53.42 4.66
C ALA A 106 8.81 -53.65 5.56
N LYS A 107 7.73 -54.23 5.02
CA LYS A 107 6.52 -54.58 5.79
C LYS A 107 6.77 -55.70 6.82
N GLN A 108 7.79 -56.54 6.63
CA GLN A 108 8.19 -57.59 7.58
C GLN A 108 9.23 -57.09 8.58
N GLN A 109 10.16 -56.24 8.13
CA GLN A 109 11.30 -55.77 8.95
C GLN A 109 10.95 -54.60 9.88
N ILE A 110 9.94 -53.78 9.52
CA ILE A 110 9.47 -52.65 10.32
C ILE A 110 8.38 -53.14 11.30
N PRO A 111 8.56 -53.01 12.63
CA PRO A 111 7.62 -53.53 13.64
C PRO A 111 6.38 -52.62 13.85
N PHE A 112 6.03 -51.81 12.85
CA PHE A 112 4.94 -50.83 12.86
C PHE A 112 4.26 -50.83 11.48
N ALA A 113 3.04 -50.29 11.40
CA ALA A 113 2.37 -50.10 10.12
C ALA A 113 3.15 -49.10 9.23
N LEU A 114 3.19 -49.32 7.92
CA LEU A 114 4.01 -48.51 7.00
C LEU A 114 3.48 -47.08 6.84
N GLU A 115 2.20 -46.88 7.15
CA GLU A 115 1.50 -45.60 7.22
C GLU A 115 1.91 -44.74 8.43
N ASP A 116 2.29 -45.36 9.55
CA ASP A 116 2.68 -44.71 10.81
C ASP A 116 4.17 -44.34 10.88
N VAL A 117 4.94 -44.70 9.85
CA VAL A 117 6.38 -44.44 9.75
C VAL A 117 6.71 -43.66 8.48
N ILE A 118 7.77 -42.84 8.56
CA ILE A 118 8.51 -42.45 7.36
C ILE A 118 9.65 -43.46 7.21
N TRP A 119 9.81 -44.00 6.01
CA TRP A 119 10.88 -44.93 5.71
C TRP A 119 11.39 -44.72 4.28
N ASP A 120 12.64 -45.09 4.08
CA ASP A 120 13.32 -45.07 2.78
C ASP A 120 14.38 -46.17 2.75
N TYR A 121 14.94 -46.47 1.58
CA TYR A 121 15.90 -47.56 1.41
C TYR A 121 17.10 -47.18 0.54
N GLN A 122 18.26 -47.72 0.91
CA GLN A 122 19.52 -47.55 0.20
C GLN A 122 20.00 -48.91 -0.31
N PRO A 123 20.11 -49.12 -1.63
CA PRO A 123 20.96 -50.17 -2.17
C PRO A 123 22.41 -49.97 -1.73
N LEU A 124 23.00 -51.01 -1.15
CA LEU A 124 24.39 -51.05 -0.71
C LEU A 124 25.26 -51.76 -1.74
N GLY A 125 26.57 -51.50 -1.70
CA GLY A 125 27.51 -52.09 -2.64
C GLY A 125 27.72 -53.58 -2.37
N GLY A 126 27.76 -54.38 -3.43
CA GLY A 126 27.99 -55.84 -3.35
C GLY A 126 27.15 -56.65 -4.33
N GLY A 127 26.05 -56.10 -4.84
CA GLY A 127 25.25 -56.79 -5.85
C GLY A 127 25.87 -56.73 -7.24
N VAL A 128 25.98 -57.87 -7.92
CA VAL A 128 26.46 -57.97 -9.30
C VAL A 128 25.25 -57.94 -10.24
N GLU A 129 25.24 -57.03 -11.21
CA GLU A 129 24.23 -57.02 -12.28
C GLU A 129 24.63 -58.01 -13.38
N GLU A 130 24.02 -59.19 -13.38
CA GLU A 130 24.25 -60.22 -14.40
C GLU A 130 22.96 -60.44 -15.21
N SER A 131 23.05 -60.29 -16.53
CA SER A 131 21.90 -60.47 -17.46
C SER A 131 20.64 -59.66 -17.11
N GLY A 132 20.79 -58.49 -16.46
CA GLY A 132 19.70 -57.63 -16.01
C GLY A 132 19.03 -58.05 -14.70
N TYR A 133 19.67 -58.96 -13.95
CA TYR A 133 19.30 -59.33 -12.59
C TYR A 133 20.38 -58.85 -11.61
N MET A 134 19.95 -58.29 -10.50
CA MET A 134 20.80 -58.02 -9.34
C MET A 134 20.93 -59.31 -8.53
N LEU A 135 22.13 -59.91 -8.53
CA LEU A 135 22.52 -60.99 -7.63
C LEU A 135 23.08 -60.41 -6.33
N ASP A 136 22.85 -61.07 -5.19
CA ASP A 136 23.40 -60.72 -3.86
C ASP A 136 23.25 -59.25 -3.43
N ALA A 137 22.22 -58.55 -3.91
CA ALA A 137 21.98 -57.15 -3.58
C ALA A 137 21.58 -56.98 -2.11
N GLU A 138 22.42 -56.27 -1.34
CA GLU A 138 22.13 -55.86 0.03
C GLU A 138 21.44 -54.49 0.04
N VAL A 139 20.39 -54.35 0.86
CA VAL A 139 19.62 -53.10 1.01
C VAL A 139 19.51 -52.72 2.48
N GLY A 140 19.88 -51.48 2.79
CA GLY A 140 19.58 -50.84 4.07
C GLY A 140 18.19 -50.20 4.04
N ILE A 141 17.28 -50.67 4.90
CA ILE A 141 15.98 -50.06 5.18
C ILE A 141 16.12 -49.18 6.42
N PHE A 142 15.70 -47.92 6.30
CA PHE A 142 15.75 -46.93 7.37
C PHE A 142 14.35 -46.40 7.62
N ALA A 143 13.89 -46.41 8.88
CA ALA A 143 12.54 -45.99 9.24
C ALA A 143 12.51 -45.23 10.57
N MET A 144 11.55 -44.32 10.71
CA MET A 144 11.30 -43.55 11.94
C MET A 144 9.80 -43.29 12.08
N LYS A 145 9.28 -43.24 13.32
CA LYS A 145 7.85 -42.95 13.54
C LYS A 145 7.49 -41.57 13.02
N ARG A 146 6.35 -41.46 12.32
CA ARG A 146 5.89 -40.24 11.68
C ARG A 146 5.83 -39.06 12.64
N ASP A 147 5.28 -39.26 13.84
CA ASP A 147 5.17 -38.23 14.88
C ASP A 147 6.54 -37.72 15.36
N GLN A 148 7.55 -38.60 15.44
CA GLN A 148 8.90 -38.20 15.85
C GLN A 148 9.60 -37.38 14.76
N VAL A 149 9.36 -37.70 13.48
CA VAL A 149 9.85 -36.90 12.35
C VAL A 149 9.22 -35.51 12.37
N LEU A 150 7.90 -35.44 12.59
CA LEU A 150 7.17 -34.17 12.69
C LEU A 150 7.63 -33.35 13.91
N GLN A 151 7.84 -33.97 15.08
CA GLN A 151 8.39 -33.31 16.26
C GLN A 151 9.79 -32.75 16.00
N THR A 152 10.65 -33.49 15.30
CA THR A 152 12.00 -33.01 14.91
C THR A 152 11.91 -31.82 13.96
N LEU A 153 10.94 -31.82 13.03
CA LEU A 153 10.72 -30.71 12.10
C LEU A 153 10.12 -29.46 12.75
N GLN A 154 9.34 -29.59 13.82
CA GLN A 154 8.55 -28.49 14.38
C GLN A 154 9.36 -27.20 14.64
N PRO A 155 10.54 -27.23 15.30
CA PRO A 155 11.33 -26.01 15.57
C PRO A 155 11.77 -25.27 14.30
N PHE A 156 11.95 -26.00 13.19
CA PHE A 156 12.28 -25.45 11.87
C PHE A 156 11.03 -24.86 11.20
N VAL A 157 9.90 -25.59 11.25
CA VAL A 157 8.61 -25.16 10.70
C VAL A 157 8.12 -23.85 11.35
N ASP A 158 8.24 -23.73 12.67
CA ASP A 158 7.84 -22.54 13.45
C ASP A 158 8.59 -21.27 12.99
N ARG A 159 9.86 -21.45 12.57
CA ARG A 159 10.74 -20.40 12.04
C ARG A 159 10.64 -20.24 10.52
N LYS A 160 9.72 -20.94 9.87
CA LYS A 160 9.52 -20.97 8.41
C LYS A 160 10.75 -21.46 7.64
N LEU A 161 11.58 -22.27 8.30
CA LEU A 161 12.75 -22.92 7.71
C LEU A 161 12.30 -24.14 6.89
N GLU A 162 12.89 -24.28 5.72
CA GLU A 162 12.55 -25.35 4.79
C GLU A 162 13.66 -26.41 4.74
N VAL A 163 13.43 -27.54 5.40
CA VAL A 163 14.36 -28.69 5.43
C VAL A 163 14.29 -29.49 4.12
N GLU A 164 15.45 -29.70 3.47
CA GLU A 164 15.64 -30.48 2.23
C GLU A 164 15.94 -31.94 2.50
N LEU A 165 16.67 -32.23 3.58
CA LEU A 165 17.09 -33.58 3.94
C LEU A 165 16.90 -33.79 5.44
N ILE A 166 16.18 -34.85 5.80
CA ILE A 166 16.29 -35.48 7.14
C ILE A 166 17.05 -36.78 6.95
N GLN A 167 18.10 -36.99 7.75
CA GLN A 167 18.91 -38.20 7.71
C GLN A 167 19.24 -38.70 9.12
N ILE A 168 19.46 -40.02 9.29
CA ILE A 168 19.89 -40.57 10.57
C ILE A 168 21.37 -40.27 10.81
N ALA A 169 21.76 -39.88 12.03
CA ALA A 169 23.14 -39.57 12.38
C ALA A 169 24.17 -40.66 11.99
N PRO A 170 23.89 -41.98 12.12
CA PRO A 170 24.80 -43.03 11.67
C PRO A 170 25.13 -42.99 10.16
N LEU A 171 24.19 -42.55 9.31
CA LEU A 171 24.45 -42.37 7.88
C LEU A 171 25.22 -41.07 7.60
N GLY A 172 25.06 -40.03 8.42
CA GLY A 172 25.97 -38.89 8.45
C GLY A 172 27.42 -39.31 8.75
N LEU A 173 27.63 -40.18 9.75
CA LEU A 173 28.96 -40.73 10.05
C LEU A 173 29.53 -41.54 8.88
N TYR A 174 28.72 -42.39 8.23
CA TYR A 174 29.12 -43.14 7.04
C TYR A 174 29.54 -42.19 5.90
N ASN A 175 28.73 -41.16 5.61
CA ASN A 175 29.01 -40.19 4.56
C ASN A 175 30.35 -39.48 4.80
N THR A 176 30.61 -39.03 6.03
CA THR A 176 31.87 -38.38 6.41
C THR A 176 33.05 -39.32 6.25
N LEU A 177 32.99 -40.54 6.81
CA LEU A 177 34.10 -41.50 6.70
C LEU A 177 34.38 -41.85 5.22
N CYS A 178 33.34 -42.09 4.43
CA CYS A 178 33.48 -42.49 3.03
C CYS A 178 34.10 -41.36 2.19
N TYR A 179 33.60 -40.13 2.33
CA TYR A 179 34.11 -38.99 1.57
C TYR A 179 35.51 -38.55 2.04
N ASP A 180 35.71 -38.48 3.36
CA ASP A 180 36.87 -37.81 3.94
C ASP A 180 38.06 -38.76 4.18
N SER A 181 37.81 -39.96 4.70
CA SER A 181 38.86 -40.91 5.08
C SER A 181 39.07 -42.05 4.07
N LEU A 182 38.02 -42.48 3.36
CA LEU A 182 38.10 -43.53 2.33
C LEU A 182 38.20 -42.97 0.90
N GLY A 183 38.14 -41.64 0.73
CA GLY A 183 38.29 -40.99 -0.58
C GLY A 183 37.19 -41.26 -1.60
N MET A 184 36.05 -41.84 -1.20
CA MET A 184 34.95 -42.18 -2.11
C MET A 184 34.35 -40.90 -2.72
N ARG A 185 34.20 -40.89 -4.06
CA ARG A 185 33.57 -39.80 -4.81
C ARG A 185 32.43 -40.34 -5.66
N VAL A 186 31.43 -39.50 -5.94
CA VAL A 186 30.27 -39.90 -6.74
C VAL A 186 30.69 -40.08 -8.20
N GLY A 187 30.36 -41.22 -8.79
CA GLY A 187 30.73 -41.55 -10.17
C GLY A 187 32.15 -42.07 -10.36
N GLN A 188 32.86 -42.38 -9.27
CA GLN A 188 34.14 -43.09 -9.29
C GLN A 188 33.96 -44.46 -8.64
N ASP A 189 34.57 -45.49 -9.22
CA ASP A 189 34.61 -46.82 -8.61
C ASP A 189 35.56 -46.79 -7.39
N TYR A 190 35.11 -47.37 -6.28
CA TYR A 190 35.91 -47.42 -5.06
C TYR A 190 36.83 -48.64 -5.07
N GLU A 191 38.13 -48.40 -5.20
CA GLU A 191 39.18 -49.43 -5.27
C GLU A 191 39.64 -49.97 -3.89
N GLY A 192 38.98 -49.59 -2.78
CA GLY A 192 39.38 -50.01 -1.44
C GLY A 192 39.15 -51.49 -1.17
N ASN A 193 39.95 -52.07 -0.27
CA ASN A 193 39.89 -53.50 0.05
C ASN A 193 38.53 -53.88 0.68
N PRO A 194 37.70 -54.74 0.04
CA PRO A 194 36.39 -55.10 0.55
C PRO A 194 36.43 -55.91 1.85
N GLU A 195 37.56 -56.52 2.22
CA GLU A 195 37.74 -57.19 3.51
C GLU A 195 38.03 -56.22 4.66
N GLU A 196 38.58 -55.03 4.39
CA GLU A 196 38.98 -54.09 5.44
C GLU A 196 37.84 -53.16 5.84
N SER A 197 37.43 -53.26 7.10
CA SER A 197 36.37 -52.45 7.69
C SER A 197 36.93 -51.49 8.74
N SER A 198 36.44 -50.25 8.72
CA SER A 198 36.68 -49.26 9.76
C SER A 198 35.46 -49.15 10.68
N ILE A 199 35.70 -48.89 11.97
CA ILE A 199 34.66 -48.60 12.96
C ILE A 199 34.65 -47.10 13.24
N VAL A 200 33.50 -46.45 13.20
CA VAL A 200 33.28 -45.12 13.78
C VAL A 200 32.49 -45.29 15.07
N VAL A 201 33.03 -44.75 16.16
CA VAL A 201 32.42 -44.73 17.50
C VAL A 201 32.09 -43.28 17.82
N ASP A 202 30.83 -42.90 17.64
CA ASP A 202 30.31 -41.58 17.99
C ASP A 202 29.72 -41.60 19.40
N MET A 203 30.39 -40.96 20.35
CA MET A 203 29.96 -40.92 21.75
C MET A 203 29.22 -39.60 22.07
N GLY A 204 27.89 -39.70 22.09
CA GLY A 204 26.99 -38.63 22.50
C GLY A 204 26.80 -38.52 24.01
N ALA A 205 25.81 -37.72 24.43
CA ALA A 205 25.49 -37.52 25.84
C ALA A 205 24.82 -38.76 26.46
N ASP A 206 23.75 -39.29 25.87
CA ASP A 206 22.99 -40.41 26.44
C ASP A 206 23.38 -41.78 25.89
N SER A 207 24.00 -41.82 24.70
CA SER A 207 24.28 -43.05 23.97
C SER A 207 25.49 -42.91 23.05
N THR A 208 25.94 -44.04 22.53
CA THR A 208 27.03 -44.14 21.56
C THR A 208 26.56 -44.90 20.33
N THR A 209 26.85 -44.39 19.15
CA THR A 209 26.64 -45.09 17.88
C THR A 209 27.94 -45.76 17.47
N LEU A 210 27.91 -47.07 17.21
CA LEU A 210 28.94 -47.79 16.48
C LEU A 210 28.44 -47.98 15.04
N MET A 211 29.19 -47.47 14.07
CA MET A 211 28.97 -47.70 12.65
C MET A 211 30.21 -48.40 12.10
N VAL A 212 30.03 -49.51 11.38
CA VAL A 212 31.12 -50.28 10.79
C VAL A 212 30.90 -50.36 9.28
N THR A 213 31.94 -50.05 8.50
CA THR A 213 31.86 -50.05 7.04
C THR A 213 33.23 -50.27 6.39
N ASN A 214 33.22 -50.88 5.21
CA ASN A 214 34.32 -50.97 4.26
C ASN A 214 34.09 -50.05 3.04
N GLY A 215 33.11 -49.13 3.10
CA GLY A 215 32.63 -48.32 1.98
C GLY A 215 31.41 -48.90 1.26
N SER A 216 31.35 -50.23 1.05
CA SER A 216 30.25 -50.87 0.32
C SER A 216 29.10 -51.36 1.23
N LYS A 217 29.44 -51.95 2.38
CA LYS A 217 28.48 -52.44 3.40
C LYS A 217 28.41 -51.51 4.60
N ILE A 218 27.29 -51.54 5.32
CA ILE A 218 27.06 -50.72 6.52
C ILE A 218 26.48 -51.61 7.62
N TRP A 219 27.05 -51.55 8.81
CA TRP A 219 26.47 -52.13 10.02
C TRP A 219 26.36 -51.05 11.11
N ILE A 220 25.22 -50.99 11.79
CA ILE A 220 24.93 -49.95 12.80
C ILE A 220 24.48 -50.60 14.09
N ARG A 221 25.06 -50.18 15.21
CA ARG A 221 24.69 -50.61 16.56
C ARG A 221 24.71 -49.43 17.53
N ASN A 222 23.58 -49.18 18.17
CA ASN A 222 23.49 -48.21 19.26
C ASN A 222 23.79 -48.90 20.60
N VAL A 223 24.73 -48.33 21.35
CA VAL A 223 25.10 -48.71 22.71
C VAL A 223 24.46 -47.70 23.68
N PRO A 224 23.69 -48.14 24.69
CA PRO A 224 22.98 -47.25 25.61
C PRO A 224 23.89 -46.70 26.73
N ILE A 225 25.12 -46.31 26.38
CA ILE A 225 26.11 -45.70 27.26
C ILE A 225 26.64 -44.46 26.54
N GLY A 226 26.78 -43.35 27.26
CA GLY A 226 27.22 -42.05 26.74
C GLY A 226 27.71 -41.13 27.87
N GLY A 227 28.12 -39.91 27.55
CA GLY A 227 28.75 -38.96 28.48
C GLY A 227 28.00 -38.71 29.81
N ASN A 228 26.67 -38.78 29.81
CA ASN A 228 25.83 -38.62 31.00
C ASN A 228 25.98 -39.76 32.01
N HIS A 229 26.40 -40.95 31.58
CA HIS A 229 26.67 -42.09 32.47
C HIS A 229 27.92 -41.81 33.33
N PHE A 230 28.96 -41.24 32.73
CA PHE A 230 30.16 -40.76 33.42
C PHE A 230 29.81 -39.64 34.41
N THR A 231 28.97 -38.69 34.01
CA THR A 231 28.47 -37.62 34.89
C THR A 231 27.71 -38.19 36.10
N ARG A 232 26.80 -39.15 35.87
CA ARG A 232 26.02 -39.81 36.93
C ARG A 232 26.91 -40.60 37.90
N ALA A 233 28.00 -41.22 37.42
CA ALA A 233 28.99 -41.87 38.29
C ALA A 233 29.66 -40.86 39.25
N LEU A 234 30.07 -39.69 38.74
CA LEU A 234 30.62 -38.62 39.59
C LEU A 234 29.59 -38.04 40.57
N THR A 235 28.31 -37.89 40.17
CA THR A 235 27.27 -37.46 41.12
C THR A 235 27.08 -38.46 42.26
N LYS A 236 27.22 -39.77 41.99
CA LYS A 236 27.05 -40.84 42.97
C LYS A 236 28.25 -40.94 43.91
N GLU A 237 29.45 -41.03 43.35
CA GLU A 237 30.67 -41.29 44.13
C GLU A 237 31.15 -40.05 44.88
N MET A 238 31.14 -38.88 44.23
CA MET A 238 31.64 -37.61 44.79
C MET A 238 30.52 -36.74 45.41
N LYS A 239 29.27 -37.22 45.41
CA LYS A 239 28.08 -36.53 45.97
C LYS A 239 27.86 -35.12 45.41
N LEU A 240 28.19 -34.93 44.13
CA LEU A 240 28.05 -33.66 43.42
C LEU A 240 26.66 -33.50 42.77
N THR A 241 26.23 -32.27 42.56
CA THR A 241 25.09 -31.99 41.65
C THR A 241 25.48 -32.29 40.21
N PHE A 242 24.51 -32.58 39.34
CA PHE A 242 24.77 -32.93 37.94
C PHE A 242 25.64 -31.88 37.21
N ALA A 243 25.32 -30.58 37.35
CA ALA A 243 26.11 -29.51 36.76
C ALA A 243 27.57 -29.45 37.29
N LYS A 244 27.81 -29.69 38.58
CA LYS A 244 29.16 -29.75 39.15
C LYS A 244 29.93 -30.98 38.68
N ALA A 245 29.25 -32.13 38.60
CA ALA A 245 29.81 -33.37 38.07
C ALA A 245 30.16 -33.25 36.57
N GLU A 246 29.32 -32.57 35.77
CA GLU A 246 29.56 -32.32 34.36
C GLU A 246 30.80 -31.43 34.17
N HIS A 247 30.86 -30.31 34.91
CA HIS A 247 32.01 -29.42 34.90
C HIS A 247 33.31 -30.14 35.32
N LEU A 248 33.24 -30.99 36.34
CA LEU A 248 34.37 -31.79 36.80
C LEU A 248 34.80 -32.85 35.78
N LYS A 249 33.86 -33.53 35.11
CA LYS A 249 34.13 -34.48 34.02
C LYS A 249 34.87 -33.80 32.87
N CYS A 250 34.37 -32.66 32.41
CA CYS A 250 34.94 -31.92 31.28
C CYS A 250 36.32 -31.31 31.62
N ASN A 251 36.60 -31.05 32.90
CA ASN A 251 37.88 -30.50 33.39
C ASN A 251 38.68 -31.51 34.22
N ALA A 252 38.51 -32.83 34.01
CA ALA A 252 39.04 -33.86 34.90
C ALA A 252 40.57 -33.78 35.11
N THR A 253 41.33 -33.37 34.10
CA THR A 253 42.79 -33.18 34.16
C THR A 253 43.24 -31.96 34.97
N ARG A 254 42.32 -31.02 35.24
CA ARG A 254 42.56 -29.78 36.01
C ARG A 254 41.96 -29.83 37.42
N SER A 255 41.44 -30.99 37.83
CA SER A 255 40.89 -31.19 39.18
C SER A 255 41.99 -31.30 40.24
N GLU A 256 41.64 -31.05 41.50
CA GLU A 256 42.57 -31.16 42.64
C GLU A 256 43.04 -32.62 42.85
N ASP A 257 42.19 -33.61 42.56
CA ASP A 257 42.55 -35.03 42.54
C ASP A 257 42.02 -35.72 41.26
N PRO A 258 42.80 -35.70 40.16
CA PRO A 258 42.44 -36.40 38.93
C PRO A 258 42.37 -37.93 39.09
N ARG A 259 43.03 -38.49 40.11
CA ARG A 259 43.07 -39.93 40.37
C ARG A 259 41.77 -40.41 40.99
N ALA A 260 41.22 -39.66 41.96
CA ALA A 260 39.89 -39.91 42.50
C ALA A 260 38.79 -39.78 41.43
N VAL A 261 38.87 -38.75 40.58
CA VAL A 261 37.94 -38.58 39.44
C VAL A 261 38.01 -39.79 38.51
N PHE A 262 39.21 -40.23 38.10
CA PHE A 262 39.35 -41.42 37.26
C PHE A 262 38.85 -42.70 37.94
N GLN A 263 39.10 -42.87 39.25
CA GLN A 263 38.62 -44.03 40.01
C GLN A 263 37.09 -44.08 40.08
N ALA A 264 36.42 -42.94 40.25
CA ALA A 264 34.95 -42.83 40.23
C ALA A 264 34.36 -43.15 38.83
N LEU A 265 35.07 -42.79 37.75
CA LEU A 265 34.66 -43.08 36.38
C LEU A 265 34.96 -44.52 35.91
N ARG A 266 35.92 -45.20 36.55
CA ARG A 266 36.43 -46.52 36.11
C ARG A 266 35.35 -47.60 35.91
N PRO A 267 34.28 -47.71 36.73
CA PRO A 267 33.20 -48.66 36.45
C PRO A 267 32.53 -48.41 35.09
N VAL A 268 32.21 -47.15 34.77
CA VAL A 268 31.57 -46.78 33.50
C VAL A 268 32.52 -46.99 32.31
N PHE A 269 33.82 -46.75 32.49
CA PHE A 269 34.83 -47.11 31.49
C PHE A 269 34.86 -48.62 31.19
N ASN A 270 34.79 -49.47 32.22
CA ASN A 270 34.75 -50.92 32.05
C ASN A 270 33.46 -51.37 31.33
N ASP A 271 32.30 -50.86 31.76
CA ASP A 271 31.01 -51.20 31.15
C ASP A 271 30.95 -50.77 29.67
N TYR A 272 31.50 -49.59 29.36
CA TYR A 272 31.58 -49.06 28.00
C TYR A 272 32.47 -49.91 27.09
N VAL A 273 33.66 -50.29 27.57
CA VAL A 273 34.55 -51.23 26.86
C VAL A 273 33.88 -52.57 26.63
N ALA A 274 33.23 -53.15 27.66
CA ALA A 274 32.59 -54.46 27.55
C ALA A 274 31.47 -54.47 26.50
N GLU A 275 30.68 -53.40 26.39
CA GLU A 275 29.59 -53.32 25.41
C GLU A 275 30.09 -53.00 23.99
N ILE A 276 31.20 -52.27 23.84
CA ILE A 276 31.92 -52.14 22.55
C ILE A 276 32.50 -53.49 22.12
N GLN A 277 33.20 -54.21 23.01
CA GLN A 277 33.74 -55.55 22.73
C GLN A 277 32.63 -56.53 22.34
N ARG A 278 31.48 -56.52 23.03
CA ARG A 278 30.31 -57.33 22.67
C ARG A 278 29.79 -56.99 21.28
N SER A 279 29.73 -55.71 20.95
CA SER A 279 29.25 -55.21 19.65
C SER A 279 30.20 -55.62 18.51
N ILE A 280 31.51 -55.47 18.70
CA ILE A 280 32.56 -55.91 17.78
C ILE A 280 32.51 -57.43 17.60
N GLY A 281 32.45 -58.21 18.69
CA GLY A 281 32.36 -59.66 18.64
C GLY A 281 31.12 -60.17 17.90
N TYR A 282 29.97 -59.51 18.07
CA TYR A 282 28.77 -59.80 17.28
C TYR A 282 28.97 -59.50 15.80
N PHE A 283 29.50 -58.31 15.45
CA PHE A 283 29.80 -57.94 14.05
C PHE A 283 30.71 -58.98 13.39
N SER A 284 31.83 -59.34 14.03
CA SER A 284 32.77 -60.34 13.52
C SER A 284 32.20 -61.76 13.45
N SER A 285 31.19 -62.09 14.27
CA SER A 285 30.54 -63.41 14.18
C SER A 285 29.61 -63.56 12.97
N VAL A 286 29.05 -62.43 12.50
CA VAL A 286 28.16 -62.33 11.33
C VAL A 286 28.95 -62.09 10.05
N ASN A 287 29.97 -61.22 10.09
CA ASN A 287 30.82 -60.86 8.96
C ASN A 287 32.22 -61.47 9.14
N ARG A 288 32.33 -62.78 8.90
CA ARG A 288 33.55 -63.55 9.21
C ARG A 288 34.78 -63.15 8.39
N ASP A 289 34.56 -62.65 7.18
CA ASP A 289 35.62 -62.25 6.26
C ASP A 289 36.07 -60.80 6.48
N ALA A 290 35.34 -60.03 7.31
CA ALA A 290 35.65 -58.63 7.59
C ALA A 290 36.75 -58.49 8.66
N LYS A 291 37.83 -57.81 8.30
CA LYS A 291 38.96 -57.47 9.17
C LYS A 291 38.82 -56.02 9.61
N ILE A 292 38.76 -55.78 10.91
CA ILE A 292 38.72 -54.42 11.46
C ILE A 292 40.13 -53.83 11.42
N SER A 293 40.34 -52.81 10.58
CA SER A 293 41.65 -52.15 10.43
C SER A 293 41.86 -51.04 11.46
N LYS A 294 40.85 -50.17 11.66
CA LYS A 294 40.98 -48.96 12.50
C LYS A 294 39.67 -48.58 13.19
N VAL A 295 39.78 -47.91 14.34
CA VAL A 295 38.66 -47.35 15.10
C VAL A 295 38.79 -45.83 15.18
N TYR A 296 37.83 -45.12 14.59
CA TYR A 296 37.70 -43.66 14.64
C TYR A 296 36.75 -43.26 15.77
N GLY A 297 37.23 -42.47 16.71
CA GLY A 297 36.46 -41.87 17.80
C GLY A 297 35.97 -40.48 17.45
N THR A 298 34.68 -40.23 17.62
CA THR A 298 34.04 -38.92 17.39
C THR A 298 32.95 -38.62 18.42
N GLY A 299 32.39 -37.41 18.38
CA GLY A 299 31.45 -36.91 19.37
C GLY A 299 32.13 -36.31 20.60
N ASN A 300 31.41 -35.44 21.31
CA ASN A 300 31.93 -34.74 22.49
C ASN A 300 32.40 -35.68 23.62
N GLY A 301 31.91 -36.93 23.67
CA GLY A 301 32.40 -37.94 24.62
C GLY A 301 33.88 -38.28 24.46
N PHE A 302 34.44 -38.21 23.24
CA PHE A 302 35.87 -38.47 22.98
C PHE A 302 36.81 -37.34 23.43
N LYS A 303 36.27 -36.21 23.93
CA LYS A 303 37.04 -35.21 24.68
C LYS A 303 37.36 -35.67 26.12
N LEU A 304 36.74 -36.74 26.61
CA LEU A 304 36.99 -37.27 27.96
C LEU A 304 38.44 -37.76 28.10
N ALA A 305 39.18 -37.13 29.01
CA ALA A 305 40.59 -37.43 29.23
C ALA A 305 40.83 -38.92 29.55
N GLY A 306 41.74 -39.53 28.80
CA GLY A 306 42.12 -40.94 28.94
C GLY A 306 41.23 -41.93 28.18
N LEU A 307 40.05 -41.54 27.66
CA LEU A 307 39.12 -42.47 27.00
C LEU A 307 39.76 -43.18 25.80
N GLN A 308 40.37 -42.44 24.87
CA GLN A 308 41.04 -43.01 23.69
C GLN A 308 42.07 -44.09 24.08
N LYS A 309 42.97 -43.77 25.01
CA LYS A 309 44.00 -44.71 25.51
C LYS A 309 43.38 -45.92 26.21
N PHE A 310 42.31 -45.71 26.97
CA PHE A 310 41.59 -46.80 27.66
C PHE A 310 40.91 -47.75 26.66
N LEU A 311 40.27 -47.22 25.61
CA LEU A 311 39.72 -48.03 24.54
C LEU A 311 40.83 -48.80 23.82
N GLN A 312 41.90 -48.14 23.36
CA GLN A 312 43.00 -48.79 22.64
C GLN A 312 43.65 -49.93 23.45
N GLN A 313 43.87 -49.74 24.76
CA GLN A 313 44.45 -50.77 25.63
C GLN A 313 43.56 -52.00 25.83
N ASN A 314 42.22 -51.83 25.90
CA ASN A 314 41.31 -52.94 26.18
C ASN A 314 40.70 -53.57 24.91
N LEU A 315 40.54 -52.80 23.82
CA LEU A 315 40.01 -53.28 22.55
C LEU A 315 41.09 -53.93 21.68
N GLN A 316 42.37 -53.62 21.90
CA GLN A 316 43.51 -54.10 21.10
C GLN A 316 43.49 -53.66 19.62
N TYR A 317 42.71 -52.61 19.29
CA TYR A 317 42.73 -51.92 18.00
C TYR A 317 43.35 -50.52 18.14
N GLU A 318 43.87 -49.98 17.05
CA GLU A 318 44.24 -48.57 16.98
C GLU A 318 42.98 -47.70 17.07
N VAL A 319 42.96 -46.80 18.07
CA VAL A 319 41.86 -45.86 18.29
C VAL A 319 42.37 -44.45 18.06
N GLU A 320 41.98 -43.86 16.94
CA GLU A 320 42.30 -42.48 16.57
C GLU A 320 41.07 -41.59 16.80
N ARG A 321 41.27 -40.31 17.10
CA ARG A 321 40.17 -39.34 17.12
C ARG A 321 40.08 -38.66 15.76
N LEU A 322 38.88 -38.36 15.30
CA LEU A 322 38.65 -37.62 14.06
C LEU A 322 38.88 -36.12 14.29
N ASP A 323 40.15 -35.76 14.53
CA ASP A 323 40.62 -34.42 14.92
C ASP A 323 40.93 -33.51 13.70
N ASP A 324 40.70 -33.97 12.47
CA ASP A 324 40.88 -33.20 11.21
C ASP A 324 39.97 -33.76 10.09
N PHE A 325 39.66 -32.95 9.06
CA PHE A 325 38.88 -33.35 7.88
C PHE A 325 39.74 -33.24 6.60
N GLN A 326 40.25 -34.37 6.11
CA GLN A 326 41.26 -34.44 5.04
C GLN A 326 40.75 -33.96 3.67
N ALA A 327 39.45 -34.09 3.40
CA ALA A 327 38.85 -33.72 2.11
C ALA A 327 38.14 -32.36 2.13
N LEU A 328 38.05 -31.72 3.30
CA LEU A 328 37.36 -30.45 3.48
C LEU A 328 38.35 -29.29 3.31
N VAL A 329 38.00 -28.31 2.49
CA VAL A 329 38.82 -27.11 2.28
C VAL A 329 38.11 -25.90 2.91
N GLY A 330 38.85 -24.87 3.36
CA GLY A 330 38.22 -23.62 3.83
C GLY A 330 38.92 -23.01 5.03
N ASP A 331 40.12 -22.48 4.83
CA ASP A 331 41.02 -21.99 5.89
C ASP A 331 40.36 -21.05 6.92
N ALA A 332 39.39 -20.25 6.51
CA ALA A 332 38.67 -19.33 7.40
C ALA A 332 37.76 -20.04 8.43
N VAL A 333 37.29 -21.25 8.13
CA VAL A 333 36.56 -22.11 9.07
C VAL A 333 37.52 -23.07 9.77
N LEU A 334 38.38 -23.74 9.00
CA LEU A 334 39.23 -24.81 9.52
C LEU A 334 40.27 -24.33 10.54
N ASN A 335 40.77 -23.10 10.42
CA ASN A 335 41.74 -22.53 11.38
C ASN A 335 41.06 -21.75 12.53
N GLU A 336 39.73 -21.75 12.63
CA GLU A 336 39.03 -21.02 13.68
C GLU A 336 39.08 -21.80 15.01
N PRO A 337 39.49 -21.20 16.15
CA PRO A 337 39.69 -21.92 17.42
C PRO A 337 38.44 -22.61 18.00
N LEU A 338 37.26 -22.00 17.93
CA LEU A 338 35.99 -22.58 18.35
C LEU A 338 35.58 -23.76 17.45
N PHE A 339 35.88 -23.72 16.15
CA PHE A 339 35.71 -24.86 15.26
C PHE A 339 36.63 -26.02 15.67
N GLN A 340 37.93 -25.76 15.80
CA GLN A 340 38.94 -26.75 16.20
C GLN A 340 38.64 -27.37 17.57
N ASP A 341 38.31 -26.57 18.58
CA ASP A 341 37.90 -27.03 19.91
C ASP A 341 36.65 -27.94 19.87
N ASN A 342 35.86 -27.91 18.79
CA ASN A 342 34.61 -28.67 18.63
C ASN A 342 34.56 -29.56 17.38
N ILE A 343 35.69 -29.86 16.73
CA ILE A 343 35.72 -30.56 15.44
C ILE A 343 35.01 -31.93 15.47
N LEU A 344 35.21 -32.69 16.55
CA LEU A 344 34.55 -33.98 16.85
C LEU A 344 33.00 -33.89 16.91
N THR A 345 32.41 -32.69 16.92
CA THR A 345 30.96 -32.50 16.92
C THR A 345 30.37 -32.26 15.53
N PHE A 346 31.22 -31.91 14.55
CA PHE A 346 30.80 -31.59 13.19
C PHE A 346 30.79 -32.81 12.26
N THR A 347 31.29 -33.97 12.70
CA THR A 347 31.33 -35.20 11.88
C THR A 347 29.96 -35.61 11.33
N VAL A 348 28.87 -35.48 12.09
CA VAL A 348 27.51 -35.74 11.59
C VAL A 348 26.99 -34.60 10.70
N PRO A 349 27.01 -33.32 11.14
CA PRO A 349 26.70 -32.15 10.28
C PRO A 349 27.39 -32.15 8.91
N TYR A 350 28.68 -32.48 8.86
CA TYR A 350 29.48 -32.55 7.63
C TYR A 350 28.90 -33.60 6.67
N GLY A 351 28.70 -34.83 7.12
CA GLY A 351 28.21 -35.93 6.30
C GLY A 351 26.78 -35.78 5.79
N ILE A 352 25.89 -35.13 6.55
CA ILE A 352 24.54 -34.81 6.07
C ILE A 352 24.54 -33.63 5.08
N ALA A 353 25.44 -32.66 5.24
CA ALA A 353 25.60 -31.56 4.29
C ALA A 353 26.23 -32.04 2.96
N LEU A 354 27.21 -32.95 3.02
CA LEU A 354 27.76 -33.64 1.85
C LEU A 354 26.65 -34.38 1.07
N GLN A 355 25.73 -35.04 1.76
CA GLN A 355 24.60 -35.72 1.12
C GLN A 355 23.64 -34.76 0.43
N ALA A 356 23.30 -33.64 1.06
CA ALA A 356 22.44 -32.63 0.43
C ALA A 356 23.16 -31.83 -0.68
N LEU A 357 24.50 -31.74 -0.67
CA LEU A 357 25.33 -31.34 -1.81
C LEU A 357 25.47 -32.43 -2.89
N GLN A 358 24.85 -33.60 -2.69
CA GLN A 358 24.88 -34.75 -3.59
C GLN A 358 26.26 -35.38 -3.83
N GLN A 359 27.19 -35.20 -2.88
CA GLN A 359 28.57 -35.69 -2.93
C GLN A 359 28.76 -37.07 -2.27
N THR A 360 27.67 -37.79 -1.98
CA THR A 360 27.68 -39.10 -1.32
C THR A 360 26.95 -40.17 -2.12
N SER A 361 27.26 -41.44 -1.81
CA SER A 361 26.53 -42.61 -2.31
C SER A 361 25.11 -42.72 -1.71
N ILE A 362 24.94 -42.36 -0.43
CA ILE A 362 23.63 -42.34 0.24
C ILE A 362 22.72 -41.30 -0.42
N ARG A 363 21.48 -41.71 -0.72
CA ARG A 363 20.43 -40.85 -1.30
C ARG A 363 19.13 -40.82 -0.49
N THR A 364 19.03 -41.65 0.56
CA THR A 364 17.81 -41.79 1.37
C THR A 364 17.44 -40.52 2.13
N SER A 365 16.14 -40.30 2.35
CA SER A 365 15.69 -39.30 3.31
C SER A 365 14.45 -39.72 4.10
N LEU A 366 14.45 -39.37 5.38
CA LEU A 366 13.28 -39.44 6.25
C LEU A 366 12.43 -38.15 6.20
N LEU A 367 12.62 -37.27 5.21
CA LEU A 367 11.74 -36.13 4.97
C LEU A 367 10.38 -36.64 4.47
N PRO A 368 9.25 -36.30 5.12
CA PRO A 368 7.93 -36.78 4.70
C PRO A 368 7.62 -36.45 3.23
N PRO A 369 7.13 -37.41 2.42
CA PRO A 369 7.01 -37.26 0.97
C PRO A 369 6.02 -36.17 0.53
N GLU A 370 5.00 -35.88 1.33
CA GLU A 370 4.08 -34.75 1.11
C GLU A 370 4.80 -33.40 1.28
N ILE A 371 5.58 -33.21 2.35
CA ILE A 371 6.44 -32.02 2.53
C ILE A 371 7.41 -31.90 1.36
N ALA A 372 8.15 -32.96 1.01
CA ALA A 372 9.09 -32.95 -0.11
C ALA A 372 8.42 -32.58 -1.44
N THR A 373 7.20 -33.07 -1.69
CA THR A 373 6.41 -32.77 -2.89
C THR A 373 5.89 -31.33 -2.88
N ALA A 374 5.34 -30.86 -1.77
CA ALA A 374 4.86 -29.49 -1.60
C ALA A 374 5.98 -28.47 -1.83
N ARG A 375 7.22 -28.77 -1.40
CA ARG A 375 8.41 -27.96 -1.65
C ARG A 375 8.83 -27.97 -3.12
N LYS A 376 8.87 -29.14 -3.78
CA LYS A 376 9.13 -29.24 -5.23
C LYS A 376 8.12 -28.43 -6.05
N ILE A 377 6.85 -28.43 -5.66
CA ILE A 377 5.79 -27.59 -6.26
C ILE A 377 6.06 -26.10 -6.00
N ARG A 378 6.32 -25.72 -4.74
CA ARG A 378 6.61 -24.33 -4.34
C ARG A 378 7.80 -23.74 -5.09
N ARG A 379 8.90 -24.49 -5.24
CA ARG A 379 10.11 -24.11 -6.00
C ARG A 379 9.84 -23.92 -7.49
N LYS A 380 8.90 -24.68 -8.08
CA LYS A 380 8.49 -24.57 -9.49
C LYS A 380 7.39 -23.53 -9.73
N LYS A 381 6.65 -23.10 -8.70
CA LYS A 381 5.51 -22.17 -8.84
C LYS A 381 5.85 -20.84 -9.53
N PRO A 382 6.97 -20.14 -9.21
CA PRO A 382 7.34 -18.91 -9.93
C PRO A 382 7.57 -19.14 -11.42
N TRP A 383 8.29 -20.21 -11.77
CA TRP A 383 8.53 -20.59 -13.16
C TRP A 383 7.24 -20.96 -13.89
N ALA A 384 6.31 -21.67 -13.26
CA ALA A 384 5.00 -21.97 -13.83
C ALA A 384 4.18 -20.70 -14.12
N VAL A 385 4.23 -19.70 -13.23
CA VAL A 385 3.59 -18.39 -13.44
C VAL A 385 4.25 -17.62 -14.58
N VAL A 386 5.59 -17.60 -14.67
CA VAL A 386 6.33 -16.98 -15.78
C VAL A 386 5.97 -17.64 -17.12
N THR A 387 5.94 -18.97 -17.19
CA THR A 387 5.53 -19.71 -18.39
C THR A 387 4.08 -19.42 -18.78
N ALA A 388 3.15 -19.38 -17.82
CA ALA A 388 1.76 -19.03 -18.09
C ALA A 388 1.62 -17.58 -18.61
N ALA A 389 2.35 -16.62 -18.03
CA ALA A 389 2.38 -15.24 -18.50
C ALA A 389 2.97 -15.13 -19.92
N ALA A 390 4.06 -15.85 -20.22
CA ALA A 390 4.66 -15.87 -21.55
C ALA A 390 3.71 -16.46 -22.60
N LEU A 391 2.98 -17.53 -22.27
CA LEU A 391 1.93 -18.09 -23.13
C LEU A 391 0.79 -17.11 -23.37
N LEU A 392 0.31 -16.41 -22.34
CA LEU A 392 -0.71 -15.37 -22.47
C LEU A 392 -0.23 -14.22 -23.38
N VAL A 393 1.01 -13.75 -23.22
CA VAL A 393 1.60 -12.73 -24.11
C VAL A 393 1.65 -13.23 -25.56
N GLY A 394 2.07 -14.48 -25.80
CA GLY A 394 2.06 -15.08 -27.14
C GLY A 394 0.66 -15.16 -27.76
N LEU A 395 -0.35 -15.54 -26.97
CA LEU A 395 -1.76 -15.55 -27.39
C LEU A 395 -2.28 -14.13 -27.68
N CYS A 396 -1.94 -13.13 -26.87
CA CYS A 396 -2.30 -11.74 -27.12
C CYS A 396 -1.67 -11.20 -28.40
N ILE A 397 -0.38 -11.46 -28.66
CA ILE A 397 0.30 -11.07 -29.91
C ILE A 397 -0.38 -11.73 -31.11
N SER A 398 -0.69 -13.02 -31.02
CA SER A 398 -1.42 -13.76 -32.06
C SER A 398 -2.79 -13.15 -32.33
N ALA A 399 -3.59 -12.88 -31.29
CA ALA A 399 -4.91 -12.27 -31.40
C ALA A 399 -4.87 -10.85 -32.01
N VAL A 400 -3.89 -10.04 -31.64
CA VAL A 400 -3.65 -8.71 -32.26
C VAL A 400 -3.25 -8.86 -33.73
N GLY A 401 -2.39 -9.83 -34.06
CA GLY A 401 -2.03 -10.15 -35.45
C GLY A 401 -3.24 -10.52 -36.30
N TYR A 402 -4.07 -11.47 -35.85
CA TYR A 402 -5.30 -11.85 -36.54
C TYR A 402 -6.32 -10.71 -36.61
N SER A 403 -6.45 -9.88 -35.57
CA SER A 403 -7.31 -8.68 -35.58
C SER A 403 -6.85 -7.69 -36.64
N ASN A 404 -5.55 -7.42 -36.74
CA ASN A 404 -4.99 -6.52 -37.76
C ASN A 404 -5.23 -7.05 -39.19
N VAL A 405 -5.11 -8.37 -39.41
CA VAL A 405 -5.42 -8.99 -40.72
C VAL A 405 -6.92 -8.94 -41.01
N ALA A 406 -7.78 -9.23 -40.04
CA ALA A 406 -9.24 -9.18 -40.21
C ALA A 406 -9.77 -7.75 -40.47
N ASN A 407 -9.10 -6.73 -39.91
CA ASN A 407 -9.37 -5.32 -40.18
C ASN A 407 -8.73 -4.82 -41.50
N SER A 408 -7.92 -5.63 -42.18
CA SER A 408 -7.32 -5.27 -43.46
C SER A 408 -8.23 -5.67 -44.63
N VAL A 409 -8.58 -4.68 -45.47
CA VAL A 409 -9.37 -4.88 -46.70
C VAL A 409 -8.42 -5.00 -47.89
N SER A 410 -8.77 -5.83 -48.88
CA SER A 410 -7.97 -5.97 -50.10
C SER A 410 -7.94 -4.67 -50.91
N THR A 411 -6.81 -3.97 -50.85
CA THR A 411 -6.56 -2.71 -51.56
C THR A 411 -6.64 -2.87 -53.09
N GLU A 412 -6.21 -4.01 -53.62
CA GLU A 412 -6.30 -4.34 -55.04
C GLU A 412 -7.76 -4.48 -55.51
N ARG A 413 -8.63 -5.06 -54.68
CA ARG A 413 -10.03 -5.34 -55.03
C ARG A 413 -10.99 -4.18 -54.73
N PHE A 414 -10.71 -3.37 -53.71
CA PHE A 414 -11.61 -2.32 -53.23
C PHE A 414 -11.03 -0.90 -53.22
N GLY A 415 -9.71 -0.71 -53.36
CA GLY A 415 -9.07 0.60 -53.21
C GLY A 415 -9.55 1.66 -54.22
N SER A 416 -10.02 1.27 -55.40
CA SER A 416 -10.63 2.20 -56.37
C SER A 416 -12.03 2.69 -55.94
N ALA A 417 -12.77 1.89 -55.18
CA ALA A 417 -14.05 2.28 -54.59
C ALA A 417 -13.83 3.13 -53.33
N GLU A 418 -12.90 2.73 -52.45
CA GLU A 418 -12.50 3.51 -51.28
C GLU A 418 -11.99 4.90 -51.66
N GLY A 419 -11.18 5.02 -52.72
CA GLY A 419 -10.73 6.32 -53.23
C GLY A 419 -11.87 7.24 -53.67
N LYS A 420 -12.91 6.69 -54.32
CA LYS A 420 -14.11 7.46 -54.70
C LYS A 420 -14.94 7.88 -53.48
N VAL A 421 -15.15 6.96 -52.53
CA VAL A 421 -15.87 7.26 -51.28
C VAL A 421 -15.12 8.32 -50.49
N LYS A 422 -13.80 8.20 -50.32
CA LYS A 422 -12.97 9.18 -49.62
C LYS A 422 -13.07 10.57 -50.24
N ASN A 423 -12.99 10.68 -51.57
CA ASN A 423 -13.18 11.96 -52.26
C ASN A 423 -14.59 12.55 -52.03
N LEU A 424 -15.64 11.72 -52.08
CA LEU A 424 -17.01 12.17 -51.80
C LEU A 424 -17.17 12.61 -50.34
N THR A 425 -16.61 11.86 -49.37
CA THR A 425 -16.61 12.23 -47.95
C THR A 425 -15.86 13.54 -47.71
N THR A 426 -14.74 13.79 -48.40
CA THR A 426 -14.01 15.07 -48.34
C THR A 426 -14.84 16.23 -48.92
N GLN A 427 -15.59 16.02 -50.00
CA GLN A 427 -16.51 17.03 -50.53
C GLN A 427 -17.67 17.31 -49.57
N VAL A 428 -18.30 16.26 -49.03
CA VAL A 428 -19.41 16.36 -48.07
C VAL A 428 -18.97 17.04 -46.78
N SER A 429 -17.79 16.73 -46.23
CA SER A 429 -17.27 17.41 -45.05
C SER A 429 -16.89 18.87 -45.33
N GLY A 430 -16.38 19.18 -46.52
CA GLY A 430 -16.15 20.56 -46.97
C GLY A 430 -17.44 21.38 -47.06
N TYR A 431 -18.49 20.82 -47.68
CA TYR A 431 -19.81 21.45 -47.73
C TYR A 431 -20.45 21.59 -46.35
N LYS A 432 -20.35 20.56 -45.50
CA LYS A 432 -20.85 20.64 -44.12
C LYS A 432 -20.12 21.72 -43.33
N SER A 433 -18.79 21.77 -43.37
CA SER A 433 -18.02 22.82 -42.68
C SER A 433 -18.38 24.23 -43.18
N SER A 434 -18.73 24.37 -44.46
CA SER A 434 -19.18 25.64 -45.04
C SER A 434 -20.59 26.01 -44.58
N TYR A 435 -21.50 25.04 -44.52
CA TYR A 435 -22.84 25.20 -43.95
C TYR A 435 -22.78 25.58 -42.47
N ASP A 436 -22.07 24.80 -41.64
CA ASP A 436 -21.93 25.01 -40.20
C ASP A 436 -21.33 26.41 -39.91
N SER A 437 -20.41 26.89 -40.75
CA SER A 437 -19.84 28.25 -40.65
C SER A 437 -20.87 29.33 -40.98
N ALA A 438 -21.62 29.18 -42.08
CA ALA A 438 -22.65 30.14 -42.48
C ALA A 438 -23.84 30.18 -41.51
N GLU A 439 -24.22 29.04 -40.93
CA GLU A 439 -25.23 28.92 -39.88
C GLU A 439 -24.78 29.61 -38.59
N SER A 440 -23.50 29.45 -38.21
CA SER A 440 -22.92 30.18 -37.08
C SER A 440 -22.86 31.71 -37.31
N GLU A 441 -22.47 32.16 -38.51
CA GLU A 441 -22.46 33.58 -38.88
C GLU A 441 -23.88 34.17 -38.87
N PHE A 442 -24.85 33.48 -39.48
CA PHE A 442 -26.26 33.88 -39.45
C PHE A 442 -26.79 33.98 -38.01
N THR A 443 -26.49 33.00 -37.17
CA THR A 443 -26.91 32.99 -35.75
C THR A 443 -26.29 34.16 -34.98
N SER A 444 -25.01 34.46 -35.21
CA SER A 444 -24.32 35.62 -34.62
C SER A 444 -24.91 36.95 -35.09
N LEU A 445 -25.30 37.06 -36.37
CA LEU A 445 -25.99 38.23 -36.91
C LEU A 445 -27.39 38.42 -36.29
N ILE A 446 -28.16 37.34 -36.11
CA ILE A 446 -29.45 37.39 -35.40
C ILE A 446 -29.26 37.80 -33.93
N GLU A 447 -28.30 37.21 -33.22
CA GLU A 447 -28.00 37.58 -31.83
C GLU A 447 -27.56 39.04 -31.69
N THR A 448 -26.76 39.54 -32.65
CA THR A 448 -26.35 40.94 -32.72
C THR A 448 -27.54 41.86 -33.03
N GLY A 449 -28.41 41.47 -33.96
CA GLY A 449 -29.66 42.17 -34.28
C GLY A 449 -30.57 42.29 -33.05
N ASN A 450 -30.80 41.18 -32.35
CA ASN A 450 -31.60 41.15 -31.12
C ASN A 450 -31.01 42.05 -30.04
N LYS A 451 -29.68 42.05 -29.83
CA LYS A 451 -29.00 42.96 -28.88
C LYS A 451 -29.15 44.45 -29.24
N LEU A 452 -29.25 44.77 -30.54
CA LEU A 452 -29.47 46.15 -31.01
C LEU A 452 -30.94 46.59 -30.89
N VAL A 453 -31.88 45.68 -31.11
CA VAL A 453 -33.33 45.97 -31.14
C VAL A 453 -33.99 45.87 -29.75
N TRP A 454 -33.48 45.03 -28.85
CA TRP A 454 -34.01 44.85 -27.48
C TRP A 454 -34.24 46.17 -26.72
N ASN A 455 -33.30 47.11 -26.82
CA ASN A 455 -33.39 48.42 -26.16
C ASN A 455 -34.42 49.37 -26.82
N LEU A 456 -34.86 49.09 -28.05
CA LEU A 456 -35.95 49.82 -28.71
C LEU A 456 -37.31 49.26 -28.30
N GLU A 457 -37.43 47.95 -28.19
CA GLU A 457 -38.68 47.25 -27.84
C GLU A 457 -39.04 47.41 -26.36
N THR A 458 -38.07 47.32 -25.45
CA THR A 458 -38.28 47.44 -23.99
C THR A 458 -38.20 48.89 -23.47
N ARG A 459 -38.04 49.88 -24.37
CA ARG A 459 -37.81 51.29 -24.00
C ARG A 459 -38.93 51.85 -23.12
N ASP A 460 -40.17 51.51 -23.42
CA ASP A 460 -41.33 52.07 -22.75
C ASP A 460 -41.49 51.50 -21.34
N ASP A 461 -41.13 50.23 -21.10
CA ASP A 461 -41.13 49.61 -19.76
C ASP A 461 -40.20 50.36 -18.79
N TRP A 462 -39.02 50.78 -19.27
CA TRP A 462 -38.09 51.60 -18.48
C TRP A 462 -38.69 52.96 -18.11
N LEU A 463 -39.43 53.60 -19.03
CA LEU A 463 -40.12 54.86 -18.75
C LEU A 463 -41.26 54.66 -17.75
N GLU A 464 -41.98 53.53 -17.81
CA GLU A 464 -43.00 53.19 -16.83
C GLU A 464 -42.44 52.97 -15.42
N VAL A 465 -41.33 52.23 -15.25
CA VAL A 465 -40.79 51.97 -13.90
C VAL A 465 -40.23 53.25 -13.28
N PHE A 466 -39.60 54.14 -14.06
CA PHE A 466 -39.21 55.46 -13.56
C PHE A 466 -40.41 56.35 -13.23
N LYS A 467 -41.51 56.26 -13.98
CA LYS A 467 -42.77 56.95 -13.66
C LYS A 467 -43.38 56.40 -12.35
N ALA A 468 -43.38 55.08 -12.15
CA ALA A 468 -43.85 54.45 -10.92
C ALA A 468 -43.01 54.88 -9.70
N ILE A 469 -41.67 54.82 -9.78
CA ILE A 469 -40.78 55.34 -8.71
C ILE A 469 -41.10 56.81 -8.41
N ASN A 470 -41.24 57.64 -9.45
CA ASN A 470 -41.51 59.07 -9.31
C ASN A 470 -42.88 59.37 -8.68
N GLU A 471 -43.92 58.58 -8.96
CA GLU A 471 -45.22 58.70 -8.30
C GLU A 471 -45.24 58.08 -6.89
N CYS A 472 -44.36 57.13 -6.56
CA CYS A 472 -44.22 56.65 -5.19
C CYS A 472 -43.59 57.69 -4.24
N LEU A 473 -42.90 58.71 -4.75
CA LEU A 473 -42.28 59.76 -3.95
C LEU A 473 -43.32 60.74 -3.35
N PRO A 474 -43.25 61.04 -2.04
CA PRO A 474 -44.09 62.06 -1.41
C PRO A 474 -43.82 63.47 -1.94
N ARG A 475 -44.87 64.29 -2.00
CA ARG A 475 -44.88 65.66 -2.57
C ARG A 475 -45.63 66.64 -1.67
N ASP A 476 -45.20 67.90 -1.69
CA ASP A 476 -45.93 69.03 -1.10
C ASP A 476 -47.02 69.49 -2.08
N ILE A 477 -48.20 69.90 -1.59
CA ILE A 477 -49.34 70.29 -2.44
C ILE A 477 -49.96 71.61 -1.94
N GLY A 478 -50.36 72.49 -2.86
CA GLY A 478 -50.99 73.77 -2.53
C GLY A 478 -50.05 74.66 -1.70
N ASP A 479 -50.57 75.24 -0.62
CA ASP A 479 -49.83 76.14 0.28
C ASP A 479 -48.58 75.49 0.92
N GLU A 480 -48.48 74.16 0.93
CA GLU A 480 -47.29 73.43 1.40
C GLU A 480 -46.06 73.65 0.50
N LEU A 481 -46.25 74.05 -0.76
CA LEU A 481 -45.16 74.29 -1.71
C LEU A 481 -44.27 75.49 -1.32
N ASP A 482 -44.86 76.47 -0.63
CA ASP A 482 -44.25 77.73 -0.21
C ASP A 482 -43.66 77.69 1.22
N ASN A 483 -43.62 76.50 1.84
CA ASN A 483 -43.09 76.36 3.20
C ASN A 483 -41.57 76.58 3.25
N GLU A 484 -41.14 77.70 3.84
CA GLU A 484 -39.71 78.05 4.00
C GLU A 484 -38.94 77.09 4.94
N LYS A 485 -39.63 76.26 5.75
CA LYS A 485 -39.01 75.28 6.65
C LYS A 485 -38.80 73.94 5.95
N ILE A 486 -37.56 73.67 5.53
CA ILE A 486 -37.21 72.42 4.83
C ILE A 486 -37.52 71.13 5.63
N GLU A 487 -37.49 71.18 6.96
CA GLU A 487 -37.86 70.02 7.81
C GLU A 487 -39.35 69.67 7.76
N GLN A 488 -40.21 70.59 7.30
CA GLN A 488 -41.64 70.33 7.10
C GLN A 488 -41.97 69.93 5.65
N SER A 489 -41.03 70.07 4.70
CA SER A 489 -41.24 69.60 3.32
C SER A 489 -41.26 68.08 3.28
N LYS A 490 -42.28 67.53 2.62
CA LYS A 490 -42.50 66.09 2.42
C LYS A 490 -41.58 65.50 1.33
N ARG A 491 -40.68 66.28 0.74
CA ARG A 491 -39.91 65.84 -0.44
C ARG A 491 -38.76 64.92 -0.08
N ILE A 492 -38.82 63.68 -0.59
CA ILE A 492 -37.67 62.78 -0.71
C ILE A 492 -36.92 63.13 -2.00
N LYS A 493 -35.58 63.20 -1.94
CA LYS A 493 -34.70 63.38 -3.09
C LYS A 493 -33.96 62.08 -3.39
N LEU A 494 -33.93 61.67 -4.65
CA LEU A 494 -33.14 60.52 -5.12
C LEU A 494 -31.91 61.03 -5.90
N PRO A 495 -30.75 61.31 -5.24
CA PRO A 495 -29.51 61.69 -5.93
C PRO A 495 -28.96 60.62 -6.89
N GLY A 496 -29.36 59.35 -6.75
CA GLY A 496 -28.94 58.27 -7.64
C GLY A 496 -29.90 57.08 -7.61
N ILE A 497 -30.11 56.49 -8.78
CA ILE A 497 -30.77 55.21 -8.97
C ILE A 497 -29.77 54.33 -9.71
N THR A 498 -29.48 53.15 -9.17
CA THR A 498 -28.71 52.13 -9.88
C THR A 498 -29.59 50.91 -10.13
N VAL A 499 -29.34 50.21 -11.22
CA VAL A 499 -30.09 49.01 -11.59
C VAL A 499 -29.09 47.92 -11.91
N LYS A 500 -29.29 46.73 -11.35
CA LYS A 500 -28.46 45.56 -11.63
C LYS A 500 -29.34 44.41 -12.10
N HIS A 501 -28.95 43.83 -13.23
CA HIS A 501 -29.56 42.63 -13.76
C HIS A 501 -29.06 41.37 -13.03
N TYR A 502 -29.95 40.40 -12.81
CA TYR A 502 -29.65 39.09 -12.23
C TYR A 502 -30.34 38.01 -13.06
N ALA A 503 -29.58 36.99 -13.47
CA ALA A 503 -30.12 35.81 -14.14
C ALA A 503 -30.98 34.94 -13.21
N ASP A 504 -30.69 34.99 -11.90
CA ASP A 504 -31.54 34.48 -10.83
C ASP A 504 -31.60 35.52 -9.69
N LEU A 505 -32.79 36.05 -9.43
CA LEU A 505 -33.05 37.03 -8.38
C LEU A 505 -32.94 36.45 -6.96
N ASN A 506 -33.01 35.12 -6.80
CA ASN A 506 -32.80 34.50 -5.49
C ASN A 506 -31.37 34.75 -4.97
N GLU A 507 -30.37 34.87 -5.86
CA GLU A 507 -29.01 35.25 -5.48
C GLU A 507 -28.91 36.60 -4.75
N TRP A 508 -29.81 37.54 -5.04
CA TRP A 508 -29.90 38.81 -4.32
C TRP A 508 -30.67 38.61 -3.01
N PHE A 509 -31.82 37.94 -3.06
CA PHE A 509 -32.70 37.73 -1.92
C PHE A 509 -32.00 37.00 -0.77
N GLU A 510 -31.17 35.99 -1.03
CA GLU A 510 -30.41 35.28 0.01
C GLU A 510 -29.41 36.17 0.75
N LYS A 511 -28.86 37.20 0.11
CA LYS A 511 -27.84 38.09 0.66
C LYS A 511 -28.41 39.20 1.57
N LEU A 512 -29.74 39.34 1.63
CA LEU A 512 -30.40 40.38 2.41
C LEU A 512 -30.39 40.08 3.94
N PRO A 513 -30.09 41.08 4.79
CA PRO A 513 -30.20 40.95 6.24
C PRO A 513 -31.61 40.56 6.69
N LYS A 514 -31.72 39.76 7.77
CA LYS A 514 -33.02 39.34 8.33
C LYS A 514 -33.92 40.53 8.71
N GLN A 515 -33.33 41.62 9.20
CA GLN A 515 -34.04 42.85 9.54
C GLN A 515 -34.64 43.55 8.31
N ALA A 516 -33.96 43.51 7.16
CA ALA A 516 -34.49 44.06 5.91
C ALA A 516 -35.66 43.22 5.40
N LYS A 517 -35.54 41.88 5.47
CA LYS A 517 -36.64 40.96 5.07
C LYS A 517 -37.91 41.16 5.88
N SER A 518 -37.81 41.39 7.20
CA SER A 518 -39.00 41.60 8.06
C SER A 518 -39.84 42.85 7.73
N ILE A 519 -39.34 43.75 6.86
CA ILE A 519 -40.01 44.97 6.40
C ILE A 519 -40.76 44.76 5.06
N MET A 520 -40.54 43.63 4.38
CA MET A 520 -41.30 43.27 3.17
C MET A 520 -42.76 42.94 3.50
N LEU A 521 -43.64 42.99 2.49
CA LEU A 521 -44.96 42.37 2.60
C LEU A 521 -44.83 40.87 2.89
N LYS A 522 -45.75 40.30 3.65
CA LYS A 522 -45.71 38.89 4.07
C LYS A 522 -45.57 37.90 2.90
N GLU A 523 -46.25 38.17 1.78
CA GLU A 523 -46.12 37.41 0.53
C GLU A 523 -44.67 37.33 0.01
N ASP A 524 -43.96 38.47 0.05
CA ASP A 524 -42.56 38.61 -0.39
C ASP A 524 -41.57 38.09 0.67
N GLN A 525 -42.01 37.87 1.92
CA GLN A 525 -41.23 37.18 2.95
C GLN A 525 -41.31 35.65 2.78
N ASP A 526 -42.51 35.15 2.50
CA ASP A 526 -42.82 33.72 2.41
C ASP A 526 -42.37 33.12 1.06
N LYS A 527 -42.34 33.91 -0.03
CA LYS A 527 -41.87 33.48 -1.36
C LYS A 527 -40.70 34.34 -1.86
N ALA A 528 -39.58 33.69 -2.18
CA ALA A 528 -38.42 34.34 -2.82
C ALA A 528 -38.70 34.73 -4.29
N PRO A 529 -38.01 35.75 -4.83
CA PRO A 529 -38.15 36.14 -6.23
C PRO A 529 -37.48 35.12 -7.16
N GLU A 530 -38.27 34.40 -7.94
CA GLU A 530 -37.80 33.34 -8.85
C GLU A 530 -37.35 33.89 -10.22
N GLY A 531 -36.20 33.44 -10.71
CA GLY A 531 -35.74 33.63 -12.10
C GLY A 531 -35.16 35.01 -12.43
N GLU A 532 -35.05 35.30 -13.72
CA GLU A 532 -34.37 36.49 -14.26
C GLU A 532 -35.12 37.80 -13.98
N GLY A 533 -34.38 38.89 -13.75
CA GLY A 533 -34.94 40.24 -13.66
C GLY A 533 -33.96 41.28 -13.09
N PHE A 534 -34.51 42.42 -12.64
CA PHE A 534 -33.71 43.58 -12.23
C PHE A 534 -33.91 43.89 -10.75
N VAL A 535 -32.82 44.28 -10.08
CA VAL A 535 -32.87 44.92 -8.75
C VAL A 535 -32.57 46.40 -8.95
N PHE A 536 -33.48 47.24 -8.47
CA PHE A 536 -33.33 48.69 -8.39
C PHE A 536 -32.83 49.06 -7.01
N THR A 537 -31.75 49.82 -6.94
CA THR A 537 -31.20 50.39 -5.71
C THR A 537 -31.37 51.92 -5.76
N LEU A 538 -32.33 52.44 -5.00
CA LEU A 538 -32.60 53.86 -4.85
C LEU A 538 -31.74 54.42 -3.71
N HIS A 539 -30.83 55.33 -4.02
CA HIS A 539 -30.12 56.11 -3.00
C HIS A 539 -30.90 57.40 -2.76
N GLY A 540 -31.49 57.51 -1.58
CA GLY A 540 -32.38 58.60 -1.21
C GLY A 540 -31.88 59.43 -0.05
N LEU A 541 -32.38 60.66 0.04
CA LEU A 541 -32.23 61.52 1.22
C LEU A 541 -33.47 62.39 1.43
N HIS A 542 -33.78 62.69 2.69
CA HIS A 542 -34.77 63.69 3.06
C HIS A 542 -34.33 64.47 4.30
N TYR A 543 -35.03 65.58 4.51
CA TYR A 543 -34.89 66.42 5.70
C TYR A 543 -36.18 66.44 6.55
N HIS A 544 -37.23 65.75 6.09
CA HIS A 544 -38.53 65.74 6.75
C HIS A 544 -38.43 65.25 8.20
N HIS A 545 -38.99 66.04 9.12
CA HIS A 545 -39.04 65.78 10.54
C HIS A 545 -40.22 66.55 11.18
N ASP A 546 -41.26 65.82 11.58
CA ASP A 546 -42.35 66.36 12.40
C ASP A 546 -42.26 65.82 13.83
N GLU A 547 -41.83 66.68 14.76
CA GLU A 547 -41.74 66.34 16.19
C GLU A 547 -43.09 65.96 16.82
N SER A 548 -44.22 66.34 16.20
CA SER A 548 -45.56 65.99 16.71
C SER A 548 -45.98 64.54 16.41
N LYS A 549 -45.26 63.83 15.53
CA LYS A 549 -45.57 62.44 15.11
C LYS A 549 -44.33 61.54 15.13
N PRO A 550 -43.78 61.26 16.33
CA PRO A 550 -42.48 60.60 16.43
C PRO A 550 -42.44 59.14 15.93
N THR A 551 -43.59 58.51 15.70
CA THR A 551 -43.72 57.12 15.26
C THR A 551 -43.92 56.95 13.75
N THR A 552 -44.08 58.04 12.98
CA THR A 552 -44.29 57.98 11.52
C THR A 552 -43.42 58.98 10.75
N ASP A 553 -43.29 60.22 11.21
CA ASP A 553 -42.78 61.33 10.39
C ASP A 553 -41.32 61.71 10.80
N ILE A 554 -40.51 60.70 11.14
CA ILE A 554 -39.09 60.84 11.53
C ILE A 554 -38.22 59.76 10.87
N GLY A 555 -37.06 60.14 10.32
CA GLY A 555 -36.01 59.18 9.94
C GLY A 555 -36.50 58.15 8.89
N ALA A 556 -36.03 56.91 8.99
CA ALA A 556 -36.49 55.83 8.13
C ALA A 556 -37.99 55.50 8.26
N LEU A 557 -38.65 55.82 9.38
CA LEU A 557 -40.10 55.62 9.53
C LEU A 557 -40.88 56.49 8.53
N TYR A 558 -40.37 57.68 8.20
CA TYR A 558 -40.96 58.52 7.18
C TYR A 558 -40.84 57.90 5.78
N VAL A 559 -39.70 57.27 5.48
CA VAL A 559 -39.48 56.54 4.23
C VAL A 559 -40.35 55.28 4.17
N HIS A 560 -40.55 54.61 5.31
CA HIS A 560 -41.47 53.47 5.47
C HIS A 560 -42.90 53.87 5.10
N GLU A 561 -43.46 54.87 5.79
CA GLU A 561 -44.86 55.29 5.64
C GLU A 561 -45.17 56.05 4.34
N THR A 562 -44.16 56.41 3.55
CA THR A 562 -44.34 57.09 2.25
C THR A 562 -43.83 56.25 1.08
N LEU A 563 -42.55 56.35 0.73
CA LEU A 563 -41.97 55.76 -0.47
C LEU A 563 -42.06 54.23 -0.48
N LEU A 564 -41.73 53.58 0.64
CA LEU A 564 -41.74 52.12 0.72
C LEU A 564 -43.16 51.56 0.67
N LYS A 565 -44.08 52.11 1.47
CA LYS A 565 -45.51 51.78 1.45
C LYS A 565 -46.14 51.96 0.07
N ASN A 566 -45.77 53.02 -0.64
CA ASN A 566 -46.21 53.24 -2.03
C ASN A 566 -45.63 52.18 -2.98
N LEU A 567 -44.34 51.84 -2.88
CA LEU A 567 -43.70 50.75 -3.66
C LEU A 567 -44.28 49.35 -3.34
N GLN A 568 -44.81 49.17 -2.13
CA GLN A 568 -45.52 47.96 -1.71
C GLN A 568 -47.02 47.97 -2.06
N SER A 569 -47.56 49.03 -2.67
CA SER A 569 -48.96 49.07 -3.09
C SER A 569 -49.18 48.50 -4.50
N TRP A 570 -50.40 48.01 -4.78
CA TRP A 570 -50.75 47.52 -6.12
C TRP A 570 -50.67 48.63 -7.18
N THR A 571 -51.21 49.80 -6.84
CA THR A 571 -51.28 51.01 -7.67
C THR A 571 -51.21 52.25 -6.77
N VAL A 572 -50.55 53.32 -7.24
CA VAL A 572 -50.42 54.61 -6.52
C VAL A 572 -51.19 55.71 -7.26
N LYS A 573 -51.76 56.65 -6.51
CA LYS A 573 -52.40 57.86 -7.05
C LYS A 573 -52.11 59.07 -6.18
N ASN A 574 -51.24 59.94 -6.67
CA ASN A 574 -51.05 61.27 -6.10
C ASN A 574 -52.20 62.21 -6.50
N PRO A 575 -52.51 63.22 -5.67
CA PRO A 575 -53.39 64.31 -6.07
C PRO A 575 -52.92 64.97 -7.38
N ASN A 576 -53.87 65.26 -8.26
CA ASN A 576 -53.66 65.79 -9.63
C ASN A 576 -52.85 64.88 -10.59
N SER A 577 -52.64 63.59 -10.26
CA SER A 577 -51.99 62.61 -11.15
C SER A 577 -52.92 61.44 -11.49
N PRO A 578 -52.76 60.78 -12.66
CA PRO A 578 -53.48 59.55 -12.98
C PRO A 578 -53.05 58.40 -12.06
N MET A 579 -53.85 57.33 -12.00
CA MET A 579 -53.43 56.08 -11.34
C MET A 579 -52.18 55.52 -12.06
N VAL A 580 -51.21 55.03 -11.30
CA VAL A 580 -50.01 54.38 -11.84
C VAL A 580 -49.84 52.99 -11.22
N ASP A 581 -49.60 52.00 -12.07
CA ASP A 581 -49.30 50.63 -11.67
C ASP A 581 -47.95 50.57 -10.93
N VAL A 582 -47.88 49.81 -9.83
CA VAL A 582 -46.65 49.65 -9.05
C VAL A 582 -46.33 48.17 -8.87
N ARG A 583 -46.86 47.47 -7.85
CA ARG A 583 -46.75 45.99 -7.82
C ARG A 583 -47.42 45.35 -9.03
N LYS A 584 -48.49 45.97 -9.55
CA LYS A 584 -49.17 45.56 -10.78
C LYS A 584 -48.28 45.51 -12.02
N MET A 585 -47.21 46.31 -12.10
CA MET A 585 -46.22 46.27 -13.19
C MET A 585 -44.96 45.45 -12.87
N GLY A 586 -45.03 44.63 -11.80
CA GLY A 586 -43.98 43.69 -11.41
C GLY A 586 -42.91 44.23 -10.47
N ILE A 587 -43.15 45.37 -9.80
CA ILE A 587 -42.35 45.80 -8.64
C ILE A 587 -42.69 44.88 -7.46
N SER A 588 -41.68 44.36 -6.75
CA SER A 588 -41.88 43.49 -5.58
C SER A 588 -40.66 43.52 -4.66
N HIS A 589 -40.76 42.87 -3.48
CA HIS A 589 -39.67 42.69 -2.52
C HIS A 589 -38.99 44.01 -2.09
N ALA A 590 -39.77 45.09 -2.03
CA ALA A 590 -39.25 46.42 -1.68
C ALA A 590 -38.85 46.47 -0.20
N ILE A 591 -37.63 46.95 0.07
CA ILE A 591 -37.00 47.04 1.40
C ILE A 591 -36.13 48.28 1.56
N ILE A 592 -35.96 48.73 2.81
CA ILE A 592 -34.88 49.65 3.18
C ILE A 592 -33.69 48.79 3.63
N LEU A 593 -32.56 48.88 2.91
CA LEU A 593 -31.34 48.11 3.19
C LEU A 593 -30.47 48.78 4.27
N SER A 594 -30.45 50.11 4.29
CA SER A 594 -29.69 50.91 5.26
C SER A 594 -30.27 52.32 5.36
N ASP A 595 -30.32 52.87 6.57
CA ASP A 595 -30.59 54.27 6.82
C ASP A 595 -29.57 54.89 7.79
N GLU A 596 -29.34 56.20 7.65
CA GLU A 596 -28.45 56.97 8.50
C GLU A 596 -29.05 58.36 8.73
N ARG A 597 -29.39 58.70 9.99
CA ARG A 597 -29.85 60.03 10.38
C ARG A 597 -28.72 60.79 11.07
N SER A 598 -28.18 61.82 10.42
CA SER A 598 -27.08 62.64 10.93
C SER A 598 -27.41 64.14 10.95
N PRO A 599 -26.80 64.94 11.87
CA PRO A 599 -26.93 66.39 11.86
C PRO A 599 -26.32 67.00 10.60
N PHE A 600 -27.03 67.92 9.96
CA PHE A 600 -26.67 68.53 8.69
C PHE A 600 -26.79 70.05 8.74
N GLU A 601 -25.78 70.76 8.22
CA GLU A 601 -25.80 72.21 8.08
C GLU A 601 -26.42 72.61 6.73
N PHE A 602 -27.69 73.02 6.79
CA PHE A 602 -28.48 73.49 5.65
C PHE A 602 -28.38 75.01 5.50
N TYR A 603 -28.30 75.46 4.24
CA TYR A 603 -28.12 76.86 3.88
C TYR A 603 -29.30 77.29 2.99
N PRO A 604 -30.36 77.92 3.55
CA PRO A 604 -31.60 78.22 2.81
C PRO A 604 -31.43 79.06 1.54
N LYS A 605 -30.36 79.84 1.46
CA LYS A 605 -30.04 80.73 0.33
C LYS A 605 -28.81 80.29 -0.47
N GLY A 606 -28.46 79.00 -0.37
CA GLY A 606 -27.26 78.42 -0.96
C GLY A 606 -26.02 78.53 -0.06
N ARG A 607 -25.03 77.65 -0.27
CA ARG A 607 -23.74 77.71 0.43
C ARG A 607 -22.91 78.89 -0.10
N PRO A 608 -22.19 79.64 0.76
CA PRO A 608 -21.26 80.68 0.32
C PRO A 608 -20.21 80.15 -0.65
N ARG A 609 -19.91 80.94 -1.68
CA ARG A 609 -19.00 80.57 -2.76
C ARG A 609 -17.55 80.49 -2.27
N GLY A 610 -17.07 79.28 -1.99
CA GLY A 610 -15.71 79.01 -1.50
C GLY A 610 -15.61 77.85 -0.50
N MET A 611 -16.73 77.41 0.08
CA MET A 611 -16.74 76.28 1.03
C MET A 611 -16.66 74.94 0.29
N GLN A 612 -15.49 74.28 0.35
CA GLN A 612 -15.31 72.93 -0.21
C GLN A 612 -16.09 71.92 0.68
N PRO A 613 -16.82 70.94 0.11
CA PRO A 613 -17.53 69.96 0.91
C PRO A 613 -16.53 69.09 1.70
N GLY A 614 -16.70 69.06 3.03
CA GLY A 614 -15.99 68.12 3.89
C GLY A 614 -16.26 66.69 3.43
N GLY A 615 -15.19 65.93 3.23
CA GLY A 615 -15.24 64.67 2.50
C GLY A 615 -15.67 63.48 3.36
N GLU A 616 -16.92 63.05 3.19
CA GLU A 616 -17.29 61.64 3.14
C GLU A 616 -18.20 61.41 1.93
N GLY A 617 -17.56 61.45 0.76
CA GLY A 617 -18.13 61.02 -0.51
C GLY A 617 -17.13 60.07 -1.16
N GLY A 618 -17.38 58.77 -1.00
CA GLY A 618 -16.47 57.72 -1.46
C GLY A 618 -16.13 57.86 -2.94
N ALA A 619 -14.85 57.67 -3.28
CA ALA A 619 -14.39 57.68 -4.64
C ALA A 619 -14.95 56.47 -5.41
N PHE A 620 -16.06 56.65 -6.11
CA PHE A 620 -16.43 55.74 -7.20
C PHE A 620 -15.62 56.13 -8.44
N ALA A 621 -14.85 55.17 -8.93
CA ALA A 621 -13.75 55.42 -9.84
C ALA A 621 -14.22 56.03 -11.17
N ARG A 622 -13.53 57.09 -11.59
CA ARG A 622 -13.29 57.32 -13.01
C ARG A 622 -12.42 56.18 -13.55
N GLY A 623 -13.05 55.05 -13.90
CA GLY A 623 -12.61 54.31 -15.08
C GLY A 623 -12.76 55.26 -16.26
N GLY A 624 -11.72 55.61 -17.01
CA GLY A 624 -10.56 54.77 -17.32
C GLY A 624 -10.51 54.45 -18.81
N PHE A 625 -11.03 55.33 -19.68
CA PHE A 625 -10.76 55.30 -21.11
C PHE A 625 -9.30 55.74 -21.37
N GLY A 626 -8.37 54.87 -20.98
CA GLY A 626 -6.97 54.90 -21.38
C GLY A 626 -6.75 53.80 -22.42
N GLY A 627 -6.53 54.18 -23.67
CA GLY A 627 -6.43 53.23 -24.77
C GLY A 627 -5.06 52.53 -24.86
N PHE A 628 -5.10 51.24 -25.17
CA PHE A 628 -4.03 50.44 -25.78
C PHE A 628 -4.72 49.34 -26.61
N GLY A 629 -4.27 48.95 -27.79
CA GLY A 629 -3.20 49.50 -28.62
C GLY A 629 -3.05 48.62 -29.86
N ALA A 630 -2.97 49.21 -31.05
CA ALA A 630 -2.70 48.44 -32.27
C ALA A 630 -1.24 47.94 -32.28
N ARG A 631 -1.00 46.65 -32.61
CA ARG A 631 0.35 46.11 -32.79
C ARG A 631 0.39 44.92 -33.78
N GLY A 632 1.10 45.10 -34.90
CA GLY A 632 1.34 44.09 -35.98
C GLY A 632 0.13 43.92 -36.92
N GLY A 633 0.20 44.00 -38.25
CA GLY A 633 1.29 43.70 -39.21
C GLY A 633 1.30 42.20 -39.52
N VAL A 634 1.14 41.66 -40.75
CA VAL A 634 1.43 42.08 -42.15
C VAL A 634 0.39 41.39 -43.10
N GLY A 635 0.04 41.81 -44.33
CA GLY A 635 0.41 42.98 -45.16
C GLY A 635 0.65 42.64 -46.66
N GLY A 636 -0.21 43.10 -47.57
CA GLY A 636 -0.15 42.92 -49.04
C GLY A 636 -1.41 43.53 -49.74
N VAL A 637 -1.32 44.45 -50.72
CA VAL A 637 -1.10 44.23 -52.19
C VAL A 637 -2.42 43.73 -52.85
N LEU A 638 -3.08 44.38 -53.84
CA LEU A 638 -2.85 45.53 -54.75
C LEU A 638 -4.22 46.19 -55.17
N PRO A 639 -4.38 46.78 -56.37
CA PRO A 639 -4.43 48.21 -56.74
C PRO A 639 -5.88 48.77 -56.78
N GLY A 640 -6.20 50.07 -56.88
CA GLY A 640 -5.58 51.18 -57.59
C GLY A 640 -6.43 51.54 -58.83
N GLU A 641 -7.16 52.66 -58.80
CA GLU A 641 -7.51 53.47 -59.99
C GLU A 641 -8.00 54.89 -59.61
N ASP A 642 -7.28 55.87 -60.14
CA ASP A 642 -7.58 57.26 -60.51
C ASP A 642 -8.50 58.20 -59.71
N ALA A 643 -7.93 59.38 -59.43
CA ALA A 643 -8.58 60.56 -58.88
C ALA A 643 -9.19 61.46 -59.99
N ILE A 644 -10.21 62.25 -59.64
CA ILE A 644 -10.53 63.54 -60.30
C ILE A 644 -11.04 64.55 -59.26
N GLY A 645 -10.73 65.83 -59.50
CA GLY A 645 -10.76 66.94 -58.56
C GLY A 645 -12.12 67.43 -58.02
N ILE A 646 -12.02 68.13 -56.89
CA ILE A 646 -13.02 69.04 -56.31
C ILE A 646 -13.00 70.38 -57.09
N PRO A 647 -14.11 71.15 -57.19
CA PRO A 647 -14.45 72.17 -56.17
C PRO A 647 -15.97 72.14 -55.82
N GLY A 648 -16.49 72.75 -54.76
CA GLY A 648 -15.97 73.76 -53.85
C GLY A 648 -17.01 74.88 -53.69
N GLY A 649 -17.57 75.07 -52.48
CA GLY A 649 -18.61 76.07 -52.25
C GLY A 649 -19.04 76.15 -50.78
N GLY A 650 -18.69 77.23 -50.09
CA GLY A 650 -19.08 77.49 -48.72
C GLY A 650 -19.90 78.78 -48.58
N LEU A 651 -20.70 78.88 -47.53
CA LEU A 651 -21.39 80.09 -47.09
C LEU A 651 -21.56 80.04 -45.56
N GLY A 652 -21.26 81.13 -44.87
CA GLY A 652 -21.34 81.23 -43.41
C GLY A 652 -22.44 82.18 -42.93
N GLY A 653 -22.74 82.15 -41.62
CA GLY A 653 -23.67 83.05 -40.95
C GLY A 653 -23.34 83.19 -39.46
N VAL A 654 -23.42 84.42 -38.92
CA VAL A 654 -22.87 84.79 -37.60
C VAL A 654 -23.96 85.28 -36.64
N GLY A 655 -23.88 84.90 -35.35
CA GLY A 655 -24.72 85.40 -34.25
C GLY A 655 -23.90 85.89 -33.05
N ARG A 656 -24.32 86.98 -32.39
CA ARG A 656 -23.54 87.72 -31.36
C ARG A 656 -23.84 87.30 -29.90
N PRO A 657 -22.90 87.47 -28.95
CA PRO A 657 -23.13 87.31 -27.50
C PRO A 657 -23.48 88.62 -26.75
N ARG A 658 -23.90 88.54 -25.48
CA ARG A 658 -24.08 89.68 -24.54
C ARG A 658 -23.45 89.39 -23.15
N PRO A 659 -22.96 90.40 -22.38
CA PRO A 659 -22.12 90.15 -21.20
C PRO A 659 -22.70 90.56 -19.82
N GLY A 660 -22.40 89.72 -18.81
CA GLY A 660 -21.84 90.06 -17.48
C GLY A 660 -22.54 91.04 -16.50
N ARG A 661 -22.73 90.58 -15.25
CA ARG A 661 -22.67 91.43 -14.02
C ARG A 661 -22.43 90.58 -12.76
N ASN A 662 -21.33 90.84 -12.05
CA ASN A 662 -21.09 90.31 -10.70
C ASN A 662 -21.87 91.14 -9.66
N ARG A 663 -22.40 90.48 -8.62
CA ARG A 663 -23.00 91.13 -7.44
C ARG A 663 -22.49 90.44 -6.18
N VAL A 664 -22.09 91.23 -5.18
CA VAL A 664 -21.50 90.74 -3.92
C VAL A 664 -22.54 89.98 -3.10
N GLU A 665 -22.21 88.75 -2.69
CA GLU A 665 -23.07 87.89 -1.87
C GLU A 665 -23.00 88.27 -0.38
N LYS A 666 -24.13 88.22 0.31
CA LYS A 666 -24.19 88.32 1.79
C LYS A 666 -23.92 86.95 2.39
N GLU A 667 -23.15 86.88 3.48
CA GLU A 667 -22.95 85.63 4.23
C GLU A 667 -24.28 85.03 4.71
N VAL A 668 -24.49 83.76 4.40
CA VAL A 668 -25.66 82.97 4.81
C VAL A 668 -25.24 82.07 5.97
N LYS A 669 -25.77 82.31 7.17
CA LYS A 669 -25.55 81.43 8.32
C LYS A 669 -26.28 80.08 8.11
N PRO A 670 -25.64 78.94 8.41
CA PRO A 670 -26.31 77.64 8.35
C PRO A 670 -27.36 77.48 9.45
N MET A 671 -28.40 76.70 9.13
CA MET A 671 -29.30 76.10 10.12
C MET A 671 -28.89 74.65 10.33
N ARG A 672 -28.83 74.20 11.58
CA ARG A 672 -28.62 72.77 11.90
C ARG A 672 -29.96 72.07 11.89
N ILE A 673 -30.11 71.14 10.96
CA ILE A 673 -31.28 70.27 10.79
C ILE A 673 -30.82 68.82 10.81
N HIS A 674 -31.74 67.85 10.78
CA HIS A 674 -31.36 66.46 10.55
C HIS A 674 -31.49 66.08 9.07
N GLN A 675 -30.51 65.33 8.55
CA GLN A 675 -30.60 64.68 7.25
C GLN A 675 -30.71 63.17 7.48
N THR A 676 -31.70 62.55 6.88
CA THR A 676 -31.75 61.09 6.73
C THR A 676 -31.26 60.75 5.34
N LYS A 677 -30.24 59.90 5.23
CA LYS A 677 -29.88 59.20 3.99
C LYS A 677 -30.40 57.77 4.09
N PHE A 678 -30.79 57.18 2.98
CA PHE A 678 -31.20 55.78 2.94
C PHE A 678 -30.86 55.12 1.60
N THR A 679 -30.76 53.80 1.64
CA THR A 679 -30.69 52.93 0.46
C THR A 679 -31.91 52.02 0.49
N LEU A 680 -32.77 52.11 -0.52
CA LEU A 680 -33.96 51.28 -0.69
C LEU A 680 -33.74 50.38 -1.90
N GLU A 681 -33.98 49.08 -1.76
CA GLU A 681 -33.90 48.12 -2.87
C GLU A 681 -35.26 47.51 -3.18
N PHE A 682 -35.54 47.23 -4.44
CA PHE A 682 -36.71 46.45 -4.86
C PHE A 682 -36.42 45.64 -6.13
N VAL A 683 -37.16 44.56 -6.33
CA VAL A 683 -37.14 43.74 -7.53
C VAL A 683 -38.13 44.29 -8.54
N TRP A 684 -37.72 44.37 -9.80
CA TRP A 684 -38.60 44.60 -10.93
C TRP A 684 -38.45 43.49 -11.97
N LYS A 685 -39.57 42.81 -12.24
CA LYS A 685 -39.73 41.91 -13.39
C LYS A 685 -40.79 42.55 -14.29
N PRO A 686 -40.46 43.04 -15.51
CA PRO A 686 -41.45 43.70 -16.36
C PRO A 686 -42.64 42.79 -16.64
N ILE A 687 -43.85 43.25 -16.31
CA ILE A 687 -45.10 42.58 -16.71
C ILE A 687 -45.71 43.41 -17.86
N PRO A 688 -45.89 42.84 -19.06
CA PRO A 688 -46.53 43.52 -20.18
C PRO A 688 -47.93 44.02 -19.81
N VAL A 689 -48.33 45.22 -20.29
CA VAL A 689 -49.60 45.87 -19.91
C VAL A 689 -50.83 44.94 -20.05
N LEU A 690 -50.84 44.08 -21.08
CA LEU A 690 -51.93 43.12 -21.36
C LEU A 690 -52.01 41.96 -20.34
N GLU A 691 -50.94 41.68 -19.62
CA GLU A 691 -50.84 40.59 -18.64
C GLU A 691 -51.06 41.08 -17.19
N ARG A 692 -51.20 42.40 -16.99
CA ARG A 692 -51.37 43.01 -15.66
C ARG A 692 -52.81 42.82 -15.16
N LEU A 693 -52.98 42.01 -14.12
CA LEU A 693 -54.27 41.78 -13.46
C LEU A 693 -54.91 43.10 -12.99
N GLU A 694 -56.23 43.23 -13.17
CA GLU A 694 -56.96 44.46 -12.81
C GLU A 694 -57.00 44.69 -11.29
N THR A 695 -57.22 43.62 -10.52
CA THR A 695 -57.25 43.63 -9.05
C THR A 695 -56.01 42.95 -8.45
N GLN A 696 -55.65 43.33 -7.22
CA GLN A 696 -54.61 42.62 -6.47
C GLN A 696 -55.11 41.21 -6.11
N PRO A 697 -54.32 40.14 -6.29
CA PRO A 697 -54.67 38.81 -5.80
C PRO A 697 -54.76 38.79 -4.27
N GLU A 698 -55.69 38.02 -3.70
CA GLU A 698 -55.89 37.93 -2.25
C GLU A 698 -54.72 37.20 -1.58
N SER A 699 -54.10 37.83 -0.58
CA SER A 699 -52.99 37.26 0.18
C SER A 699 -53.46 36.08 1.04
N SER A 700 -52.92 34.89 0.81
CA SER A 700 -53.34 33.67 1.51
C SER A 700 -52.86 33.60 2.97
N SER A 701 -53.57 34.21 3.93
CA SER A 701 -53.40 33.87 5.35
C SER A 701 -54.58 34.19 6.29
N SER A 702 -55.48 33.21 6.50
CA SER A 702 -56.03 32.81 7.82
C SER A 702 -57.11 31.74 7.66
N GLU A 703 -56.99 30.61 8.36
CA GLU A 703 -58.01 29.55 8.43
C GLU A 703 -59.06 29.83 9.53
N GLY A 704 -60.29 29.34 9.35
CA GLY A 704 -61.14 28.83 10.44
C GLY A 704 -62.27 29.72 11.01
N GLU A 705 -63.53 29.36 10.69
CA GLU A 705 -64.72 29.19 11.56
C GLU A 705 -65.93 28.85 10.64
N GLU A 706 -66.56 27.67 10.77
CA GLU A 706 -67.88 27.45 11.42
C GLU A 706 -69.05 28.27 10.82
N THR A 707 -70.25 27.74 10.51
CA THR A 707 -70.92 26.45 10.83
C THR A 707 -72.15 26.18 9.92
N ALA A 708 -72.64 24.94 9.97
CA ALA A 708 -74.07 24.52 9.94
C ALA A 708 -74.93 24.43 8.64
N GLU A 709 -75.63 23.27 8.60
CA GLU A 709 -76.95 22.93 8.03
C GLU A 709 -77.19 22.45 6.58
N ALA A 710 -77.69 21.20 6.55
CA ALA A 710 -78.72 20.60 5.68
C ALA A 710 -78.35 20.12 4.25
N GLY A 711 -78.23 18.80 4.13
CA GLY A 711 -78.13 18.02 2.88
C GLY A 711 -78.06 16.52 3.16
#